data_AF-A0A523EM85-F1
#
_entry.id   AF-A0A523EM85-F1
#
_cell.length_a   1.000
_cell.length_b   1.000
_cell.length_c   1.000
_cell.angle_alpha   90.00
_cell.angle_beta   90.00
_cell.angle_gamma   90.00
#
_symmetry.space_group_name_H-M   'P 1'
#
loop_
_entity.id
_entity.type
_entity.pdbx_description
1 polymer ?
#
loop_
_entity_poly.entity_id
_entity_poly.type
_entity_poly.pdbx_seq_one_letter_code
_entity_poly.pdbx_strand_id
1 'polypeptide(L)'
;MRFGPDGSLYYASLYSGQIRRISYVGGSNRQPRAIATLDPDNGPAPLQVLLDGSGSFDPDGDDLSFSWDLGDTTGSSAESPVHLYPQGVYYPQLIVDDGNGAQGETVDLRIVSGNQTPAAAITAPLHGTLYSAGQTFNFSGQGSDPEEGPTPCARMSWTVRFHHNDHTHPFLGPVQGICSGSFDVPILGETASDVFYSITLDVEDTGVPVGSNASLTASSVVHIIPALVNFGLATSPQPDLALTLDSQPVVPPVTVQGVVGLQRNIGAKTPQMHADGHTYRWRSWSDGGVAVHDILTPGAPRTFTATFGCDLLEPASELRVEFGTNGQLDFFWSAPADSCLAQDATRYRVFAGVNARPAAGVGQFPDDPLFHEVGVSADTSFSYSAGPDDRYFLVVPVGTDGLPGPVEHYVDLDVDGIVDPDDNCPSDFNPGQADSDADGSGDDCDNCPAQTNVSQTDTDGDGVGDVCDPCPVDATNDVDLDGICGEVDNCPDISNVAQVDSDLDGIGDACDVCAGVADPGQLDADGDGIGDACDPCTDLDHDGFGDPGFTANTCPTDNCPLAPNAAQTDADGDGIGDACDPCTDADGDGFGSPGPTNACGVDNCVSIYNPAQANADFDAFGDVCDSCPLDAFDDADGDGHCANVDNCPDTANADQADDDGDAIGDACDNCPVDANNDQLDGDTDGIGDACDLCLSDPQNDSDADDVCNSDDNCPDVPNPDQ
;
A
#
# COMPACT_ATOMS: atom_id res chain seq x y z
N MET A 1 9.16 10.15 40.26
CA MET A 1 10.30 11.03 40.59
C MET A 1 11.04 10.46 41.79
N ARG A 2 12.36 10.51 41.84
CA ARG A 2 13.17 10.00 42.96
C ARG A 2 14.44 10.85 43.11
N PHE A 3 14.88 11.08 44.33
CA PHE A 3 16.20 11.68 44.57
C PHE A 3 17.30 10.63 44.33
N GLY A 4 18.28 10.98 43.52
CA GLY A 4 19.44 10.13 43.24
C GLY A 4 20.51 10.24 44.35
N PRO A 5 21.57 9.39 44.28
CA PRO A 5 22.68 9.42 45.22
C PRO A 5 23.43 10.77 45.25
N ASP A 6 23.36 11.53 44.16
CA ASP A 6 23.92 12.88 43.99
C ASP A 6 23.06 14.00 44.61
N GLY A 7 21.92 13.66 45.21
CA GLY A 7 20.99 14.64 45.80
C GLY A 7 20.10 15.37 44.78
N SER A 8 20.22 15.07 43.48
CA SER A 8 19.35 15.64 42.44
C SER A 8 18.01 14.91 42.39
N LEU A 9 16.94 15.62 42.03
CA LEU A 9 15.62 15.05 41.78
C LEU A 9 15.54 14.55 40.33
N TYR A 10 15.36 13.25 40.15
CA TYR A 10 15.17 12.63 38.84
C TYR A 10 13.68 12.35 38.60
N TYR A 11 13.21 12.54 37.37
CA TYR A 11 11.89 12.09 36.95
C TYR A 11 11.89 11.56 35.52
N ALA A 12 11.07 10.55 35.26
CA ALA A 12 10.77 10.10 33.91
C ALA A 12 9.71 11.01 33.29
N SER A 13 10.04 11.60 32.14
CA SER A 13 9.10 12.35 31.31
C SER A 13 8.46 11.38 30.33
N LEU A 14 7.20 11.02 30.59
CA LEU A 14 6.44 10.06 29.77
C LEU A 14 6.27 10.52 28.32
N TYR A 15 6.12 11.83 28.09
CA TYR A 15 5.90 12.39 26.74
C TYR A 15 7.17 12.44 25.89
N SER A 16 8.35 12.56 26.50
CA SER A 16 9.61 12.72 25.76
C SER A 16 10.52 11.50 25.85
N GLY A 17 10.09 10.42 26.52
CA GLY A 17 10.90 9.22 26.74
C GLY A 17 12.21 9.44 27.50
N GLN A 18 12.38 10.59 28.17
CA GLN A 18 13.65 10.98 28.81
C GLN A 18 13.56 10.94 30.34
N ILE A 19 14.68 10.61 30.99
CA ILE A 19 14.87 10.89 32.41
C ILE A 19 15.46 12.30 32.55
N ARG A 20 14.78 13.16 33.30
CA ARG A 20 15.21 14.53 33.57
C ARG A 20 15.75 14.65 34.99
N ARG A 21 16.89 15.32 35.13
CA ARG A 21 17.55 15.63 36.39
C ARG A 21 17.32 17.10 36.75
N ILE A 22 16.86 17.35 37.98
CA ILE A 22 16.73 18.68 38.57
C ILE A 22 17.67 18.75 39.77
N SER A 23 18.70 19.56 39.67
CA SER A 23 19.69 19.77 40.73
C SER A 23 19.42 21.11 41.43
N TYR A 24 19.43 21.13 42.78
CA TYR A 24 19.25 22.35 43.56
C TYR A 24 20.58 23.10 43.71
N VAL A 25 20.71 24.24 43.01
CA VAL A 25 21.86 25.16 43.11
C VAL A 25 21.70 26.12 44.29
N GLY A 26 21.86 25.59 45.50
CA GLY A 26 21.78 26.36 46.76
C GLY A 26 23.08 27.04 47.21
N GLY A 27 24.15 26.95 46.42
CA GLY A 27 25.47 27.55 46.68
C GLY A 27 25.94 28.44 45.53
N SER A 28 27.02 29.21 45.75
CA SER A 28 27.62 30.10 44.75
C SER A 28 28.43 29.38 43.65
N ASN A 29 28.45 28.05 43.64
CA ASN A 29 29.24 27.21 42.73
C ASN A 29 28.33 26.13 42.13
N ARG A 30 28.26 26.06 40.80
CA ARG A 30 27.51 25.07 40.04
C ARG A 30 28.42 23.91 39.67
N GLN A 31 27.86 22.72 39.56
CA GLN A 31 28.62 21.52 39.20
C GLN A 31 29.14 21.64 37.76
N PRO A 32 30.43 21.36 37.50
CA PRO A 32 30.94 21.36 36.14
C PRO A 32 30.32 20.22 35.33
N ARG A 33 30.28 20.39 33.99
CA ARG A 33 29.77 19.39 33.07
C ARG A 33 30.93 18.73 32.33
N ALA A 34 31.18 17.45 32.64
CA ALA A 34 32.11 16.64 31.88
C ALA A 34 31.50 16.30 30.51
N ILE A 35 32.29 16.50 29.46
CA ILE A 35 31.99 16.06 28.08
C ILE A 35 33.25 15.37 27.57
N ALA A 36 33.08 14.15 27.06
CA ALA A 36 34.15 13.38 26.47
C ALA A 36 33.73 12.80 25.12
N THR A 37 34.69 12.68 24.21
CA THR A 37 34.56 11.94 22.94
C THR A 37 35.74 10.99 22.76
N LEU A 38 35.54 9.96 21.92
CA LEU A 38 36.54 8.93 21.60
C LEU A 38 36.81 8.97 20.09
N ASP A 39 38.07 8.80 19.70
CA ASP A 39 38.45 8.69 18.28
C ASP A 39 39.67 7.76 18.11
N PRO A 40 39.51 6.58 17.46
CA PRO A 40 38.25 5.87 17.20
C PRO A 40 37.70 5.19 18.47
N ASP A 41 36.44 4.76 18.48
CA ASP A 41 35.84 3.98 19.58
C ASP A 41 35.89 2.46 19.36
N ASN A 42 36.23 2.01 18.15
CA ASN A 42 36.46 0.61 17.82
C ASN A 42 37.56 0.44 16.76
N GLY A 43 38.05 -0.77 16.54
CA GLY A 43 39.12 -1.04 15.59
C GLY A 43 39.95 -2.28 15.90
N PRO A 44 40.93 -2.63 15.04
CA PRO A 44 41.83 -3.76 15.26
C PRO A 44 42.71 -3.55 16.51
N ALA A 45 42.99 -4.64 17.23
CA ALA A 45 43.84 -4.60 18.41
C ALA A 45 45.34 -4.71 18.05
N PRO A 46 46.24 -3.99 18.74
CA PRO A 46 45.94 -2.99 19.78
C PRO A 46 45.46 -1.67 19.18
N LEU A 47 44.44 -1.07 19.81
CA LEU A 47 43.76 0.14 19.33
C LEU A 47 44.30 1.39 20.03
N GLN A 48 44.82 2.36 19.27
CA GLN A 48 45.20 3.66 19.80
C GLN A 48 43.99 4.61 19.75
N VAL A 49 43.57 5.12 20.90
CA VAL A 49 42.38 5.98 21.04
C VAL A 49 42.76 7.33 21.63
N LEU A 50 42.29 8.41 21.02
CA LEU A 50 42.25 9.74 21.61
C LEU A 50 40.99 9.86 22.48
N LEU A 51 41.18 10.13 23.76
CA LEU A 51 40.09 10.49 24.67
C LEU A 51 40.10 12.00 24.82
N ASP A 52 39.10 12.71 24.30
CA ASP A 52 39.08 14.18 24.28
C ASP A 52 38.09 14.74 25.31
N GLY A 53 38.61 15.36 26.38
CA GLY A 53 37.82 16.01 27.42
C GLY A 53 37.56 17.50 27.20
N SER A 54 38.08 18.09 26.11
CA SER A 54 38.13 19.54 25.89
C SER A 54 36.76 20.22 25.77
N GLY A 55 35.69 19.45 25.51
CA GLY A 55 34.31 19.95 25.54
C GLY A 55 33.77 20.22 26.95
N SER A 56 34.45 19.75 27.99
CA SER A 56 34.03 19.94 29.38
C SER A 56 34.05 21.41 29.77
N PHE A 57 33.08 21.85 30.56
CA PHE A 57 33.02 23.24 30.99
C PHE A 57 32.38 23.39 32.36
N ASP A 58 32.79 24.45 33.06
CA ASP A 58 32.14 24.90 34.27
C ASP A 58 31.12 26.03 33.96
N PRO A 59 29.87 25.94 34.43
CA PRO A 59 28.88 26.99 34.19
C PRO A 59 29.23 28.37 34.77
N ASP A 60 30.04 28.43 35.82
CA ASP A 60 30.53 29.66 36.47
C ASP A 60 31.85 30.17 35.87
N GLY A 61 32.48 29.37 35.00
CA GLY A 61 33.69 29.74 34.26
C GLY A 61 34.99 29.51 35.02
N ASP A 62 34.95 28.66 36.04
CA ASP A 62 36.13 28.23 36.79
C ASP A 62 37.04 27.30 35.93
N ASP A 63 38.34 27.31 36.22
CA ASP A 63 39.31 26.42 35.57
C ASP A 63 39.07 24.96 36.00
N LEU A 64 39.14 24.03 35.05
CA LEU A 64 38.92 22.60 35.32
C LEU A 64 40.23 21.81 35.43
N SER A 65 40.22 20.85 36.35
CA SER A 65 41.19 19.76 36.39
C SER A 65 40.55 18.46 35.92
N PHE A 66 41.33 17.63 35.23
CA PHE A 66 40.86 16.41 34.57
C PHE A 66 41.42 15.17 35.27
N SER A 67 40.57 14.16 35.45
CA SER A 67 40.94 12.85 35.98
C SER A 67 40.24 11.77 35.19
N TRP A 68 41.02 11.02 34.41
CA TRP A 68 40.57 9.87 33.64
C TRP A 68 40.83 8.57 34.40
N ASP A 69 39.81 7.74 34.54
CA ASP A 69 39.96 6.28 34.65
C ASP A 69 39.88 5.72 33.24
N LEU A 70 40.95 5.09 32.75
CA LEU A 70 41.00 4.57 31.37
C LEU A 70 40.31 3.20 31.24
N GLY A 71 39.79 2.64 32.34
CA GLY A 71 39.03 1.38 32.32
C GLY A 71 39.90 0.12 32.23
N ASP A 72 41.22 0.26 32.20
CA ASP A 72 42.20 -0.84 32.15
C ASP A 72 43.16 -0.84 33.37
N THR A 73 42.71 -0.25 34.49
CA THR A 73 43.49 0.03 35.72
C THR A 73 44.50 1.16 35.64
N THR A 74 44.63 1.80 34.47
CA THR A 74 45.43 3.02 34.30
C THR A 74 44.57 4.27 34.35
N GLY A 75 45.21 5.43 34.54
CA GLY A 75 44.53 6.71 34.60
C GLY A 75 45.41 7.84 34.07
N SER A 76 44.79 8.99 33.80
CA SER A 76 45.48 10.16 33.25
C SER A 76 44.92 11.45 33.85
N SER A 77 45.77 12.48 33.94
CA SER A 77 45.36 13.84 34.32
C SER A 77 45.50 14.85 33.17
N ALA A 78 45.76 14.37 31.96
CA ALA A 78 45.73 15.22 30.77
C ALA A 78 44.28 15.52 30.37
N GLU A 79 44.05 16.69 29.77
CA GLU A 79 42.74 17.06 29.20
C GLU A 79 42.31 16.07 28.12
N SER A 80 43.22 15.80 27.17
CA SER A 80 42.97 14.87 26.05
C SER A 80 44.11 13.85 25.89
N PRO A 81 44.15 12.77 26.71
CA PRO A 81 45.18 11.74 26.60
C PRO A 81 44.98 10.85 25.36
N VAL A 82 46.10 10.36 24.81
CA VAL A 82 46.10 9.25 23.84
C VAL A 82 46.52 7.98 24.58
N HIS A 83 45.74 6.92 24.46
CA HIS A 83 46.01 5.64 25.12
C HIS A 83 45.98 4.47 24.12
N LEU A 84 46.79 3.44 24.38
CA LEU A 84 46.86 2.24 23.53
C LEU A 84 46.20 1.07 24.27
N TYR A 85 45.04 0.63 23.79
CA TYR A 85 44.24 -0.44 24.38
C TYR A 85 44.60 -1.81 23.77
N PRO A 86 45.02 -2.79 24.58
CA PRO A 86 45.07 -4.20 24.15
C PRO A 86 43.69 -4.72 23.75
N GLN A 87 43.62 -5.92 23.16
CA GLN A 87 42.34 -6.55 22.81
C GLN A 87 41.41 -6.62 24.03
N GLY A 88 40.18 -6.12 23.87
CA GLY A 88 39.17 -6.10 24.94
C GLY A 88 38.15 -4.96 24.81
N VAL A 89 37.21 -4.93 25.75
CA VAL A 89 36.18 -3.89 25.86
C VAL A 89 36.46 -3.06 27.11
N TYR A 90 36.48 -1.73 26.95
CA TYR A 90 36.84 -0.79 28.02
C TYR A 90 35.78 0.29 28.20
N TYR A 91 35.62 0.77 29.43
CA TYR A 91 34.65 1.80 29.80
C TYR A 91 35.38 2.94 30.50
N PRO A 92 36.08 3.82 29.76
CA PRO A 92 36.78 4.94 30.38
C PRO A 92 35.78 5.92 31.01
N GLN A 93 36.21 6.64 32.04
CA GLN A 93 35.41 7.66 32.71
C GLN A 93 36.26 8.92 32.90
N LEU A 94 35.69 10.06 32.53
CA LEU A 94 36.27 11.37 32.83
C LEU A 94 35.53 12.00 34.00
N ILE A 95 36.30 12.40 35.00
CA ILE A 95 35.88 13.30 36.08
C ILE A 95 36.57 14.65 35.87
N VAL A 96 35.77 15.73 35.90
CA VAL A 96 36.28 17.11 35.94
C VAL A 96 35.96 17.77 37.28
N ASP A 97 36.92 18.50 37.84
CA ASP A 97 36.82 19.15 39.15
C ASP A 97 37.19 20.64 39.02
N ASP A 98 36.33 21.49 39.55
CA ASP A 98 36.45 22.97 39.56
C ASP A 98 37.26 23.51 40.77
N GLY A 99 37.70 22.64 41.68
CA GLY A 99 38.43 22.99 42.90
C GLY A 99 37.56 23.61 44.00
N ASN A 100 36.26 23.77 43.77
CA ASN A 100 35.27 24.38 44.65
C ASN A 100 34.31 23.35 45.28
N GLY A 101 34.65 22.06 45.17
CA GLY A 101 33.98 20.95 45.84
C GLY A 101 32.82 20.34 45.05
N ALA A 102 32.68 20.69 43.76
CA ALA A 102 31.77 20.03 42.84
C ALA A 102 32.55 19.33 41.71
N GLN A 103 32.09 18.15 41.30
CA GLN A 103 32.74 17.36 40.25
C GLN A 103 31.72 16.95 39.20
N GLY A 104 32.08 17.02 37.93
CA GLY A 104 31.31 16.49 36.81
C GLY A 104 31.88 15.15 36.38
N GLU A 105 31.04 14.21 35.97
CA GLU A 105 31.46 12.88 35.50
C GLU A 105 30.76 12.56 34.18
N THR A 106 31.48 11.88 33.27
CA THR A 106 30.92 11.36 32.02
C THR A 106 30.23 10.03 32.25
N VAL A 107 29.15 9.79 31.52
CA VAL A 107 28.43 8.51 31.48
C VAL A 107 28.42 8.06 30.02
N ASP A 108 28.57 6.75 29.78
CA ASP A 108 28.43 6.09 28.47
C ASP A 108 29.60 6.19 27.47
N LEU A 109 30.85 6.02 27.92
CA LEU A 109 31.98 5.75 27.02
C LEU A 109 32.24 4.25 26.93
N ARG A 110 32.40 3.72 25.71
CA ARG A 110 32.75 2.32 25.45
C ARG A 110 33.75 2.27 24.31
N ILE A 111 34.86 1.54 24.52
CA ILE A 111 35.88 1.26 23.52
C ILE A 111 35.90 -0.23 23.24
N VAL A 112 35.97 -0.63 21.97
CA VAL A 112 36.16 -2.02 21.54
C VAL A 112 37.47 -2.17 20.77
N SER A 113 38.48 -2.75 21.40
CA SER A 113 39.77 -3.04 20.76
C SER A 113 39.79 -4.51 20.31
N GLY A 114 39.91 -4.73 19.00
CA GLY A 114 39.95 -6.05 18.37
C GLY A 114 38.72 -6.44 17.54
N ASN A 115 37.79 -5.52 17.35
CA ASN A 115 36.58 -5.69 16.53
C ASN A 115 36.27 -4.36 15.83
N GLN A 116 35.76 -4.40 14.61
CA GLN A 116 35.35 -3.22 13.85
C GLN A 116 33.82 -3.17 13.71
N THR A 117 33.25 -1.97 13.58
CA THR A 117 31.80 -1.84 13.34
C THR A 117 31.44 -2.52 12.01
N PRO A 118 30.37 -3.34 11.96
CA PRO A 118 29.91 -3.92 10.71
C PRO A 118 29.40 -2.83 9.75
N ALA A 119 29.12 -3.21 8.51
CA ALA A 119 28.44 -2.39 7.52
C ALA A 119 27.02 -2.91 7.31
N ALA A 120 26.07 -1.98 7.27
CA ALA A 120 24.68 -2.24 6.92
C ALA A 120 24.34 -1.52 5.61
N ALA A 121 23.77 -2.23 4.65
CA ALA A 121 23.38 -1.65 3.36
C ALA A 121 21.97 -2.10 2.97
N ILE A 122 21.05 -1.14 2.85
CA ILE A 122 19.73 -1.38 2.24
C ILE A 122 19.91 -1.34 0.72
N THR A 123 19.65 -2.46 0.04
CA THR A 123 19.79 -2.60 -1.40
C THR A 123 18.52 -2.20 -2.15
N ALA A 124 17.36 -2.39 -1.53
CA ALA A 124 16.08 -1.85 -1.98
C ALA A 124 15.16 -1.55 -0.78
N PRO A 125 14.28 -0.53 -0.85
CA PRO A 125 14.19 0.47 -1.91
C PRO A 125 15.32 1.51 -1.83
N LEU A 126 15.57 2.22 -2.94
CA LEU A 126 16.48 3.37 -2.91
C LEU A 126 15.87 4.52 -2.09
N HIS A 127 16.72 5.30 -1.44
CA HIS A 127 16.28 6.52 -0.75
C HIS A 127 15.58 7.50 -1.71
N GLY A 128 14.40 7.99 -1.32
CA GLY A 128 13.56 8.88 -2.12
C GLY A 128 12.60 8.17 -3.08
N THR A 129 12.54 6.83 -3.06
CA THR A 129 11.56 6.06 -3.85
C THR A 129 10.13 6.53 -3.56
N LEU A 130 9.31 6.71 -4.60
CA LEU A 130 7.92 7.16 -4.46
C LEU A 130 6.98 6.00 -4.11
N TYR A 131 6.07 6.20 -3.17
CA TYR A 131 4.99 5.25 -2.85
C TYR A 131 3.59 5.80 -3.15
N SER A 132 2.67 4.90 -3.50
CA SER A 132 1.23 5.17 -3.47
C SER A 132 0.57 4.36 -2.35
N ALA A 133 -0.51 4.89 -1.76
CA ALA A 133 -1.32 4.11 -0.84
C ALA A 133 -2.01 2.95 -1.58
N GLY A 134 -2.13 1.80 -0.91
CA GLY A 134 -2.56 0.52 -1.49
C GLY A 134 -1.45 -0.26 -2.20
N GLN A 135 -0.22 0.26 -2.24
CA GLN A 135 0.93 -0.42 -2.83
C GLN A 135 1.64 -1.31 -1.81
N THR A 136 2.04 -2.52 -2.23
CA THR A 136 3.01 -3.35 -1.50
C THR A 136 4.44 -2.87 -1.76
N PHE A 137 5.19 -2.62 -0.69
CA PHE A 137 6.60 -2.23 -0.72
C PHE A 137 7.50 -3.36 -0.28
N ASN A 138 8.47 -3.70 -1.12
CA ASN A 138 9.53 -4.66 -0.79
C ASN A 138 10.75 -3.92 -0.25
N PHE A 139 11.41 -4.51 0.74
CA PHE A 139 12.70 -4.08 1.25
C PHE A 139 13.69 -5.25 1.25
N SER A 140 14.96 -4.96 0.99
CA SER A 140 16.05 -5.92 1.02
C SER A 140 17.34 -5.22 1.41
N GLY A 141 18.26 -5.97 2.02
CA GLY A 141 19.55 -5.45 2.42
C GLY A 141 20.54 -6.54 2.73
N GLN A 142 21.76 -6.11 2.98
CA GLN A 142 22.90 -6.95 3.27
C GLN A 142 23.74 -6.33 4.38
N GLY A 143 24.48 -7.18 5.08
CA GLY A 143 25.44 -6.81 6.09
C GLY A 143 26.80 -7.41 5.79
N SER A 144 27.86 -6.74 6.21
CA SER A 144 29.21 -7.31 6.14
C SER A 144 30.04 -6.79 7.30
N ASP A 145 30.85 -7.64 7.89
CA ASP A 145 31.75 -7.30 8.98
C ASP A 145 33.22 -7.47 8.53
N PRO A 146 34.15 -6.56 8.87
CA PRO A 146 35.55 -6.69 8.46
C PRO A 146 36.26 -7.94 8.98
N GLU A 147 35.87 -8.45 10.15
CA GLU A 147 36.47 -9.64 10.77
C GLU A 147 35.76 -10.94 10.36
N GLU A 148 34.45 -10.89 10.13
CA GLU A 148 33.62 -12.08 9.89
C GLU A 148 33.15 -12.26 8.44
N GLY A 149 33.32 -11.24 7.58
CA GLY A 149 32.81 -11.26 6.21
C GLY A 149 31.28 -11.00 6.14
N PRO A 150 30.57 -11.54 5.14
CA PRO A 150 29.13 -11.32 4.99
C PRO A 150 28.32 -11.72 6.23
N THR A 151 27.41 -10.85 6.64
CA THR A 151 26.55 -11.09 7.81
C THR A 151 25.30 -11.88 7.40
N PRO A 152 24.97 -13.01 8.06
CA PRO A 152 23.76 -13.77 7.78
C PRO A 152 22.49 -13.01 8.20
N CYS A 153 21.37 -13.29 7.54
CA CYS A 153 20.07 -12.66 7.79
C CYS A 153 19.63 -12.76 9.26
N ALA A 154 20.00 -13.85 9.94
CA ALA A 154 19.77 -14.09 11.37
C ALA A 154 20.18 -12.91 12.29
N ARG A 155 21.14 -12.09 11.85
CA ARG A 155 21.69 -10.95 12.60
C ARG A 155 21.25 -9.59 12.06
N MET A 156 20.25 -9.60 11.18
CA MET A 156 19.63 -8.40 10.65
C MET A 156 18.29 -8.16 11.36
N SER A 157 18.00 -6.89 11.62
CA SER A 157 16.76 -6.44 12.23
C SER A 157 16.20 -5.26 11.45
N TRP A 158 14.97 -5.39 10.97
CA TRP A 158 14.28 -4.38 10.19
C TRP A 158 13.23 -3.66 11.01
N THR A 159 13.20 -2.33 10.93
CA THR A 159 12.15 -1.51 11.52
C THR A 159 11.65 -0.50 10.50
N VAL A 160 10.33 -0.42 10.33
CA VAL A 160 9.67 0.62 9.54
C VAL A 160 8.93 1.56 10.48
N ARG A 161 9.12 2.87 10.29
CA ARG A 161 8.40 3.91 11.02
C ARG A 161 7.70 4.85 10.05
N PHE A 162 6.48 5.22 10.40
CA PHE A 162 5.71 6.22 9.68
C PHE A 162 5.92 7.60 10.30
N HIS A 163 6.28 8.58 9.51
CA HIS A 163 6.54 9.95 9.95
C HIS A 163 5.46 10.86 9.41
N HIS A 164 4.99 11.79 10.24
CA HIS A 164 4.21 12.92 9.78
C HIS A 164 4.40 14.15 10.66
N ASN A 165 4.47 15.32 10.01
CA ASN A 165 4.83 16.58 10.66
C ASN A 165 6.14 16.43 11.47
N ASP A 166 6.10 16.66 12.77
CA ASP A 166 7.25 16.61 13.68
C ASP A 166 7.34 15.34 14.54
N HIS A 167 6.50 14.32 14.27
CA HIS A 167 6.50 13.09 15.06
C HIS A 167 6.41 11.80 14.21
N THR A 168 6.60 10.68 14.90
CA THR A 168 6.81 9.37 14.28
C THR A 168 5.98 8.30 15.00
N HIS A 169 5.39 7.39 14.25
CA HIS A 169 4.68 6.20 14.72
C HIS A 169 5.45 4.93 14.33
N PRO A 170 5.48 3.91 15.20
CA PRO A 170 5.87 2.57 14.79
C PRO A 170 4.94 2.06 13.68
N PHE A 171 5.48 1.35 12.69
CA PHE A 171 4.68 0.76 11.61
C PHE A 171 4.93 -0.75 11.47
N LEU A 172 6.19 -1.16 11.26
CA LEU A 172 6.59 -2.56 11.20
C LEU A 172 7.84 -2.79 12.05
N GLY A 173 7.89 -3.94 12.72
CA GLY A 173 9.09 -4.45 13.37
C GLY A 173 9.30 -4.03 14.83
N PRO A 174 10.44 -4.42 15.43
CA PRO A 174 11.58 -5.04 14.76
C PRO A 174 11.27 -6.44 14.22
N VAL A 175 11.55 -6.67 12.94
CA VAL A 175 11.48 -7.99 12.29
C VAL A 175 12.91 -8.50 12.16
N GLN A 176 13.22 -9.59 12.83
CA GLN A 176 14.58 -10.11 12.92
C GLN A 176 14.73 -11.35 12.05
N GLY A 177 15.96 -11.60 11.61
CA GLY A 177 16.31 -12.86 10.96
C GLY A 177 16.08 -12.92 9.46
N ILE A 178 15.75 -11.79 8.83
CA ILE A 178 15.43 -11.72 7.39
C ILE A 178 16.33 -10.73 6.65
N CYS A 179 16.76 -11.09 5.44
CA CYS A 179 17.50 -10.17 4.54
C CYS A 179 16.56 -9.33 3.66
N SER A 180 15.31 -9.77 3.50
CA SER A 180 14.29 -9.06 2.73
C SER A 180 12.89 -9.35 3.25
N GLY A 181 11.94 -8.50 2.92
CA GLY A 181 10.54 -8.62 3.29
C GLY A 181 9.69 -7.59 2.56
N SER A 182 8.42 -7.49 2.95
CA SER A 182 7.48 -6.53 2.37
C SER A 182 6.47 -6.00 3.38
N PHE A 183 5.81 -4.91 3.04
CA PHE A 183 4.66 -4.38 3.77
C PHE A 183 3.71 -3.63 2.84
N ASP A 184 2.41 -3.62 3.19
CA ASP A 184 1.41 -2.87 2.44
C ASP A 184 1.25 -1.45 3.00
N VAL A 185 1.23 -0.46 2.11
CA VAL A 185 0.88 0.91 2.47
C VAL A 185 -0.65 1.01 2.57
N PRO A 186 -1.23 1.36 3.73
CA PRO A 186 -2.68 1.39 3.90
C PRO A 186 -3.34 2.50 3.07
N ILE A 187 -4.56 2.23 2.58
CA ILE A 187 -5.40 3.23 1.88
C ILE A 187 -6.18 4.14 2.84
N LEU A 188 -6.25 3.77 4.12
CA LEU A 188 -6.87 4.54 5.21
C LEU A 188 -5.78 5.04 6.16
N GLY A 189 -5.85 6.31 6.58
CA GLY A 189 -4.90 6.84 7.55
C GLY A 189 -4.75 8.35 7.50
N GLU A 190 -3.54 8.82 7.80
CA GLU A 190 -3.17 10.24 7.79
C GLU A 190 -3.31 10.83 6.38
N THR A 191 -3.96 11.99 6.28
CA THR A 191 -4.31 12.64 5.00
C THR A 191 -3.39 13.81 4.66
N ALA A 192 -2.50 14.19 5.58
CA ALA A 192 -1.46 15.18 5.33
C ALA A 192 -0.50 14.76 4.21
N SER A 193 0.07 15.75 3.51
CA SER A 193 1.09 15.52 2.47
C SER A 193 2.52 15.48 3.00
N ASP A 194 2.74 15.95 4.24
CA ASP A 194 4.01 15.84 4.96
C ASP A 194 4.07 14.51 5.71
N VAL A 195 4.16 13.42 4.94
CA VAL A 195 4.23 12.06 5.43
C VAL A 195 5.33 11.30 4.72
N PHE A 196 6.01 10.35 5.38
CA PHE A 196 6.97 9.44 4.73
C PHE A 196 7.22 8.21 5.60
N TYR A 197 7.81 7.17 5.03
CA TYR A 197 8.25 6.00 5.82
C TYR A 197 9.77 5.95 5.88
N SER A 198 10.32 5.68 7.07
CA SER A 198 11.73 5.34 7.24
C SER A 198 11.86 3.84 7.42
N ILE A 199 12.68 3.20 6.59
CA ILE A 199 13.03 1.78 6.68
C ILE A 199 14.45 1.71 7.21
N THR A 200 14.62 1.09 8.37
CA THR A 200 15.89 0.94 9.07
C THR A 200 16.30 -0.53 9.06
N LEU A 201 17.54 -0.80 8.64
CA LEU A 201 18.23 -2.08 8.77
C LEU A 201 19.32 -1.92 9.83
N ASP A 202 19.21 -2.68 10.91
CA ASP A 202 20.25 -2.84 11.91
C ASP A 202 20.97 -4.17 11.68
N VAL A 203 22.31 -4.14 11.64
CA VAL A 203 23.18 -5.32 11.47
C VAL A 203 24.08 -5.43 12.69
N GLU A 204 24.02 -6.55 13.40
CA GLU A 204 24.87 -6.84 14.56
C GLU A 204 25.97 -7.86 14.19
N ASP A 205 27.21 -7.58 14.58
CA ASP A 205 28.30 -8.55 14.48
C ASP A 205 28.24 -9.59 15.64
N THR A 206 29.15 -10.58 15.70
CA THR A 206 29.18 -11.51 16.85
C THR A 206 30.12 -11.06 17.97
N GLY A 207 30.85 -9.97 17.77
CA GLY A 207 31.99 -9.54 18.55
C GLY A 207 33.20 -10.47 18.38
N VAL A 208 34.41 -9.95 18.61
CA VAL A 208 35.64 -10.75 18.60
C VAL A 208 36.26 -10.78 20.01
N PRO A 209 36.31 -11.96 20.68
CA PRO A 209 35.83 -13.28 20.24
C PRO A 209 34.30 -13.40 20.25
N VAL A 210 33.77 -14.30 19.42
CA VAL A 210 32.34 -14.56 19.22
C VAL A 210 31.59 -14.70 20.55
N GLY A 211 30.48 -13.98 20.70
CA GLY A 211 29.63 -14.00 21.89
C GLY A 211 30.18 -13.19 23.07
N SER A 212 31.22 -12.38 22.85
CA SER A 212 31.70 -11.42 23.85
C SER A 212 30.82 -10.17 23.89
N ASN A 213 30.99 -9.36 24.94
CA ASN A 213 30.37 -8.04 25.02
C ASN A 213 31.05 -7.00 24.10
N ALA A 214 31.85 -7.46 23.13
CA ALA A 214 32.51 -6.65 22.10
C ALA A 214 31.64 -6.45 20.85
N SER A 215 30.41 -6.98 20.82
CA SER A 215 29.56 -6.83 19.65
C SER A 215 29.29 -5.36 19.30
N LEU A 216 29.21 -5.07 18.02
CA LEU A 216 28.90 -3.76 17.47
C LEU A 216 27.70 -3.87 16.53
N THR A 217 26.99 -2.76 16.38
CA THR A 217 25.81 -2.66 15.53
C THR A 217 25.98 -1.49 14.58
N ALA A 218 25.63 -1.71 13.32
CA ALA A 218 25.54 -0.67 12.31
C ALA A 218 24.10 -0.55 11.82
N SER A 219 23.68 0.68 11.56
CA SER A 219 22.35 0.97 11.05
C SER A 219 22.42 1.63 9.69
N SER A 220 21.55 1.22 8.79
CA SER A 220 21.28 1.87 7.51
C SER A 220 19.83 2.31 7.46
N VAL A 221 19.55 3.48 6.89
CA VAL A 221 18.19 4.03 6.83
C VAL A 221 17.91 4.59 5.44
N VAL A 222 16.80 4.16 4.84
CA VAL A 222 16.26 4.76 3.61
C VAL A 222 14.87 5.31 3.87
N HIS A 223 14.53 6.41 3.20
CA HIS A 223 13.19 7.00 3.29
C HIS A 223 12.47 6.78 1.96
N ILE A 224 11.24 6.30 2.02
CA ILE A 224 10.33 6.34 0.87
C ILE A 224 9.35 7.49 1.08
N ILE A 225 9.11 8.26 0.03
CA ILE A 225 8.32 9.50 0.07
C ILE A 225 7.03 9.33 -0.74
N PRO A 226 5.94 10.01 -0.40
CA PRO A 226 4.66 9.82 -1.07
C PRO A 226 4.71 10.37 -2.48
N ALA A 227 4.05 9.67 -3.41
CA ALA A 227 3.61 10.27 -4.66
C ALA A 227 2.49 11.27 -4.33
N LEU A 228 2.74 12.56 -4.57
CA LEU A 228 1.78 13.63 -4.29
C LEU A 228 1.10 14.10 -5.57
N VAL A 229 -0.21 14.32 -5.49
CA VAL A 229 -1.02 14.90 -6.56
C VAL A 229 -1.85 16.06 -6.02
N ASN A 230 -2.13 17.04 -6.88
CA ASN A 230 -3.13 18.06 -6.60
C ASN A 230 -4.44 17.66 -7.28
N PHE A 231 -5.51 17.50 -6.49
CA PHE A 231 -6.87 17.33 -7.01
C PHE A 231 -7.75 18.50 -6.59
N GLY A 232 -8.75 18.81 -7.41
CA GLY A 232 -9.66 19.94 -7.21
C GLY A 232 -11.03 19.50 -6.72
N LEU A 233 -11.68 20.33 -5.93
CA LEU A 233 -13.13 20.30 -5.69
C LEU A 233 -13.73 21.60 -6.23
N ALA A 234 -14.81 21.48 -7.00
CA ALA A 234 -15.50 22.61 -7.62
C ALA A 234 -17.02 22.43 -7.56
N THR A 235 -17.74 23.54 -7.73
CA THR A 235 -19.20 23.55 -7.78
C THR A 235 -19.71 24.27 -9.02
N SER A 236 -20.92 23.91 -9.44
CA SER A 236 -21.62 24.51 -10.57
C SER A 236 -23.12 24.59 -10.25
N PRO A 237 -23.83 25.67 -10.60
CA PRO A 237 -23.35 26.84 -11.37
C PRO A 237 -22.58 27.87 -10.53
N GLN A 238 -22.84 27.98 -9.22
CA GLN A 238 -22.10 28.88 -8.34
C GLN A 238 -20.79 28.24 -7.90
N PRO A 239 -19.65 28.96 -7.97
CA PRO A 239 -18.34 28.38 -7.72
C PRO A 239 -17.99 28.20 -6.24
N ASP A 240 -18.76 28.81 -5.32
CA ASP A 240 -18.46 28.92 -3.88
C ASP A 240 -19.47 28.20 -2.97
N LEU A 241 -20.33 27.35 -3.54
CA LEU A 241 -21.22 26.48 -2.77
C LEU A 241 -20.42 25.52 -1.88
N ALA A 242 -20.82 25.37 -0.63
CA ALA A 242 -20.09 24.62 0.38
C ALA A 242 -20.05 23.12 0.07
N LEU A 243 -18.86 22.53 0.18
CA LEU A 243 -18.61 21.09 0.13
C LEU A 243 -17.96 20.63 1.44
N THR A 244 -17.79 19.33 1.62
CA THR A 244 -16.97 18.72 2.67
C THR A 244 -15.86 17.88 2.06
N LEU A 245 -14.70 17.89 2.71
CA LEU A 245 -13.59 16.97 2.46
C LEU A 245 -13.16 16.39 3.80
N ASP A 246 -13.16 15.06 3.92
CA ASP A 246 -12.91 14.30 5.15
C ASP A 246 -13.78 14.80 6.32
N SER A 247 -15.08 14.97 6.01
CA SER A 247 -16.09 15.55 6.91
C SER A 247 -15.83 17.00 7.36
N GLN A 248 -14.80 17.68 6.85
CA GLN A 248 -14.52 19.08 7.15
C GLN A 248 -15.07 20.01 6.07
N PRO A 249 -15.73 21.13 6.43
CA PRO A 249 -16.22 22.10 5.45
C PRO A 249 -15.09 22.71 4.63
N VAL A 250 -15.28 22.78 3.31
CA VAL A 250 -14.37 23.47 2.37
C VAL A 250 -15.16 24.43 1.47
N VAL A 251 -14.51 25.51 1.03
CA VAL A 251 -15.07 26.52 0.12
C VAL A 251 -14.45 26.35 -1.27
N PRO A 252 -15.19 25.86 -2.26
CA PRO A 252 -14.72 25.70 -3.63
C PRO A 252 -14.56 27.04 -4.38
N PRO A 253 -13.86 27.09 -5.52
CA PRO A 253 -12.99 26.03 -6.02
C PRO A 253 -11.76 25.91 -5.11
N VAL A 254 -11.47 24.69 -4.66
CA VAL A 254 -10.33 24.41 -3.79
C VAL A 254 -9.45 23.35 -4.44
N THR A 255 -8.14 23.52 -4.33
CA THR A 255 -7.16 22.51 -4.74
C THR A 255 -6.51 21.97 -3.49
N VAL A 256 -6.47 20.64 -3.38
CA VAL A 256 -5.91 19.92 -2.24
C VAL A 256 -4.82 19.00 -2.74
N GLN A 257 -3.68 19.01 -2.03
CA GLN A 257 -2.61 18.06 -2.25
C GLN A 257 -2.88 16.81 -1.43
N GLY A 258 -2.72 15.63 -2.02
CA GLY A 258 -2.90 14.36 -1.31
C GLY A 258 -1.93 13.29 -1.80
N VAL A 259 -1.76 12.25 -0.99
CA VAL A 259 -1.00 11.04 -1.33
C VAL A 259 -1.83 10.20 -2.30
N VAL A 260 -1.26 9.87 -3.46
CA VAL A 260 -1.92 9.05 -4.49
C VAL A 260 -2.40 7.72 -3.91
N GLY A 261 -3.63 7.31 -4.24
CA GLY A 261 -4.24 6.06 -3.77
C GLY A 261 -4.87 6.13 -2.38
N LEU A 262 -4.68 7.22 -1.63
CA LEU A 262 -5.27 7.37 -0.29
C LEU A 262 -6.76 7.67 -0.40
N GLN A 263 -7.59 6.96 0.35
CA GLN A 263 -9.03 7.18 0.40
C GLN A 263 -9.36 8.52 1.07
N ARG A 264 -10.27 9.27 0.47
CA ARG A 264 -10.77 10.58 0.92
C ARG A 264 -12.29 10.56 0.87
N ASN A 265 -12.94 11.24 1.81
CA ASN A 265 -14.40 11.38 1.81
C ASN A 265 -14.77 12.75 1.25
N ILE A 266 -15.58 12.81 0.19
CA ILE A 266 -16.10 14.07 -0.36
C ILE A 266 -17.60 14.16 -0.15
N GLY A 267 -18.11 15.36 0.09
CA GLY A 267 -19.55 15.56 0.32
C GLY A 267 -20.07 16.89 -0.17
N ALA A 268 -21.33 16.89 -0.60
CA ALA A 268 -22.04 18.08 -1.02
C ALA A 268 -23.04 18.51 0.06
N LYS A 269 -22.89 19.73 0.59
CA LYS A 269 -23.88 20.27 1.52
C LYS A 269 -25.17 20.59 0.76
N THR A 270 -26.27 19.94 1.10
CA THR A 270 -27.55 20.12 0.41
C THR A 270 -28.72 19.93 1.38
N PRO A 271 -29.80 20.75 1.29
CA PRO A 271 -29.87 22.03 0.58
C PRO A 271 -28.98 23.10 1.23
N GLN A 272 -28.61 24.14 0.46
CA GLN A 272 -27.86 25.28 1.01
C GLN A 272 -28.29 26.62 0.41
N MET A 273 -28.40 27.65 1.24
CA MET A 273 -28.71 29.01 0.81
C MET A 273 -27.42 29.77 0.48
N HIS A 274 -27.35 30.37 -0.70
CA HIS A 274 -26.21 31.17 -1.16
C HIS A 274 -26.45 32.67 -0.94
N ALA A 275 -25.39 33.49 -1.10
CA ALA A 275 -25.43 34.93 -0.88
C ALA A 275 -26.30 35.69 -1.90
N ASP A 276 -26.59 35.07 -3.05
CA ASP A 276 -27.54 35.57 -4.04
C ASP A 276 -29.01 35.44 -3.61
N GLY A 277 -29.28 34.77 -2.47
CA GLY A 277 -30.60 34.55 -1.92
C GLY A 277 -31.28 33.26 -2.40
N HIS A 278 -30.66 32.51 -3.32
CA HIS A 278 -31.20 31.27 -3.85
C HIS A 278 -30.85 30.09 -2.95
N THR A 279 -31.74 29.09 -2.91
CA THR A 279 -31.46 27.78 -2.30
C THR A 279 -30.96 26.83 -3.40
N TYR A 280 -29.81 26.21 -3.16
CA TYR A 280 -29.17 25.24 -4.06
C TYR A 280 -29.33 23.82 -3.51
N ARG A 281 -29.67 22.88 -4.39
CA ARG A 281 -29.84 21.44 -4.09
C ARG A 281 -28.92 20.61 -4.97
N TRP A 282 -28.19 19.68 -4.36
CA TRP A 282 -27.24 18.82 -5.07
C TRP A 282 -27.96 17.93 -6.10
N ARG A 283 -27.27 17.63 -7.20
CA ARG A 283 -27.77 16.77 -8.29
C ARG A 283 -26.86 15.60 -8.58
N SER A 284 -25.57 15.88 -8.76
CA SER A 284 -24.61 14.88 -9.21
C SER A 284 -23.19 15.32 -8.93
N TRP A 285 -22.28 14.35 -8.84
CA TRP A 285 -20.86 14.59 -8.98
C TRP A 285 -20.35 14.21 -10.37
N SER A 286 -19.27 14.83 -10.83
CA SER A 286 -18.59 14.51 -12.09
C SER A 286 -18.00 13.10 -12.17
N ASP A 287 -17.86 12.41 -11.04
CA ASP A 287 -17.42 11.02 -10.94
C ASP A 287 -18.59 10.02 -10.81
N GLY A 288 -19.84 10.51 -10.76
CA GLY A 288 -21.04 9.68 -10.65
C GLY A 288 -21.37 9.21 -9.23
N GLY A 289 -20.63 9.65 -8.21
CA GLY A 289 -20.92 9.30 -6.81
C GLY A 289 -22.20 9.95 -6.26
N VAL A 290 -22.68 9.40 -5.15
CA VAL A 290 -23.82 9.95 -4.37
C VAL A 290 -23.42 11.26 -3.65
N ALA A 291 -24.33 11.91 -2.94
CA ALA A 291 -24.05 13.24 -2.36
C ALA A 291 -22.83 13.25 -1.41
N VAL A 292 -22.61 12.17 -0.66
CA VAL A 292 -21.45 11.95 0.20
C VAL A 292 -20.90 10.55 -0.07
N HIS A 293 -19.65 10.45 -0.51
CA HIS A 293 -19.02 9.17 -0.85
C HIS A 293 -17.49 9.26 -0.76
N ASP A 294 -16.85 8.10 -0.83
CA ASP A 294 -15.40 7.99 -0.81
C ASP A 294 -14.81 7.97 -2.21
N ILE A 295 -13.64 8.60 -2.34
CA ILE A 295 -12.81 8.60 -3.54
C ILE A 295 -11.39 8.15 -3.17
N LEU A 296 -10.66 7.60 -4.12
CA LEU A 296 -9.20 7.49 -3.98
C LEU A 296 -8.56 8.76 -4.55
N THR A 297 -7.55 9.28 -3.85
CA THR A 297 -6.71 10.36 -4.35
C THR A 297 -6.14 9.95 -5.72
N PRO A 298 -6.42 10.70 -6.80
CA PRO A 298 -6.22 10.21 -8.16
C PRO A 298 -4.74 10.10 -8.54
N GLY A 299 -4.39 9.18 -9.45
CA GLY A 299 -3.01 9.06 -9.95
C GLY A 299 -2.52 10.26 -10.78
N ALA A 300 -3.42 11.17 -11.17
CA ALA A 300 -3.11 12.38 -11.93
C ALA A 300 -4.06 13.53 -11.54
N PRO A 301 -3.67 14.80 -11.78
CA PRO A 301 -4.52 15.94 -11.43
C PRO A 301 -5.93 15.84 -12.04
N ARG A 302 -6.94 15.88 -11.18
CA ARG A 302 -8.36 15.79 -11.54
C ARG A 302 -9.17 16.72 -10.66
N THR A 303 -10.24 17.29 -11.20
CA THR A 303 -11.22 18.06 -10.41
C THR A 303 -12.52 17.28 -10.31
N PHE A 304 -13.04 17.13 -9.10
CA PHE A 304 -14.38 16.62 -8.82
C PHE A 304 -15.33 17.80 -8.71
N THR A 305 -16.34 17.84 -9.58
CA THR A 305 -17.31 18.94 -9.64
C THR A 305 -18.67 18.46 -9.16
N ALA A 306 -19.22 19.10 -8.13
CA ALA A 306 -20.60 18.90 -7.71
C ALA A 306 -21.53 19.87 -8.45
N THR A 307 -22.57 19.32 -9.08
CA THR A 307 -23.59 20.08 -9.78
C THR A 307 -24.81 20.28 -8.89
N PHE A 308 -25.30 21.51 -8.81
CA PHE A 308 -26.48 21.90 -8.05
C PHE A 308 -27.55 22.49 -8.97
N GLY A 309 -28.82 22.22 -8.65
CA GLY A 309 -29.95 23.02 -9.12
C GLY A 309 -30.25 24.14 -8.12
N CYS A 310 -30.97 25.19 -8.54
CA CYS A 310 -31.40 26.26 -7.64
C CYS A 310 -32.83 26.72 -7.88
N ASP A 311 -33.46 27.11 -6.78
CA ASP A 311 -34.84 27.58 -6.73
C ASP A 311 -34.95 28.99 -7.33
N LEU A 312 -35.99 29.27 -8.12
CA LEU A 312 -36.23 30.61 -8.68
C LEU A 312 -36.83 31.57 -7.64
N LEU A 313 -36.38 32.83 -7.68
CA LEU A 313 -36.84 33.86 -6.73
C LEU A 313 -37.86 34.84 -7.32
N GLU A 314 -37.93 34.99 -8.66
CA GLU A 314 -38.78 36.00 -9.32
C GLU A 314 -39.71 35.41 -10.41
N PRO A 315 -40.99 35.84 -10.48
CA PRO A 315 -41.93 35.42 -11.51
C PRO A 315 -41.70 36.13 -12.86
N ALA A 316 -42.23 35.55 -13.95
CA ALA A 316 -42.22 36.19 -15.28
C ALA A 316 -43.00 37.52 -15.26
N SER A 317 -42.52 38.52 -16.02
CA SER A 317 -43.08 39.88 -16.02
C SER A 317 -43.55 40.32 -17.42
N GLU A 318 -44.31 41.43 -17.49
CA GLU A 318 -44.79 42.02 -18.75
C GLU A 318 -45.61 41.07 -19.66
N LEU A 319 -46.40 40.17 -19.07
CA LEU A 319 -47.30 39.30 -19.82
C LEU A 319 -48.29 40.15 -20.65
N ARG A 320 -48.15 40.08 -21.97
CA ARG A 320 -49.04 40.71 -22.95
C ARG A 320 -49.70 39.64 -23.82
N VAL A 321 -50.92 39.93 -24.25
CA VAL A 321 -51.73 39.01 -25.07
C VAL A 321 -52.17 39.73 -26.33
N GLU A 322 -51.94 39.11 -27.48
CA GLU A 322 -52.35 39.59 -28.79
C GLU A 322 -53.32 38.59 -29.45
N PHE A 323 -54.21 39.09 -30.30
CA PHE A 323 -55.11 38.22 -31.08
C PHE A 323 -54.38 37.72 -32.33
N GLY A 324 -54.14 36.42 -32.40
CA GLY A 324 -53.51 35.75 -33.52
C GLY A 324 -54.42 35.66 -34.75
N THR A 325 -53.83 35.30 -35.89
CA THR A 325 -54.48 35.33 -37.21
C THR A 325 -55.63 34.33 -37.39
N ASN A 326 -55.80 33.37 -36.47
CA ASN A 326 -56.81 32.31 -36.53
C ASN A 326 -57.72 32.24 -35.29
N GLY A 327 -57.83 33.32 -34.51
CA GLY A 327 -58.64 33.35 -33.27
C GLY A 327 -57.95 32.74 -32.04
N GLN A 328 -56.65 32.45 -32.16
CA GLN A 328 -55.77 32.04 -31.08
C GLN A 328 -55.31 33.25 -30.26
N LEU A 329 -54.96 33.03 -28.99
CA LEU A 329 -54.31 34.02 -28.15
C LEU A 329 -52.80 33.80 -28.19
N ASP A 330 -52.05 34.81 -28.61
CA ASP A 330 -50.59 34.80 -28.62
C ASP A 330 -50.09 35.55 -27.38
N PHE A 331 -49.49 34.81 -26.46
CA PHE A 331 -48.92 35.30 -25.21
C PHE A 331 -47.46 35.63 -25.43
N PHE A 332 -47.02 36.74 -24.86
CA PHE A 332 -45.61 37.11 -24.79
C PHE A 332 -45.29 37.64 -23.41
N TRP A 333 -44.12 37.33 -22.89
CA TRP A 333 -43.65 37.83 -21.59
C TRP A 333 -42.18 38.21 -21.66
N SER A 334 -41.67 38.80 -20.59
CA SER A 334 -40.25 39.06 -20.39
C SER A 334 -39.71 38.04 -19.38
N ALA A 335 -38.61 37.39 -19.74
CA ALA A 335 -37.89 36.47 -18.85
C ALA A 335 -37.46 37.23 -17.58
N PRO A 336 -37.57 36.63 -16.37
CA PRO A 336 -36.98 37.22 -15.18
C PRO A 336 -35.46 37.38 -15.36
N ALA A 337 -34.89 38.44 -14.80
CA ALA A 337 -33.44 38.57 -14.72
C ALA A 337 -32.94 37.77 -13.50
N ASP A 338 -32.94 36.45 -13.62
CA ASP A 338 -32.59 35.51 -12.55
C ASP A 338 -31.36 34.67 -12.94
N SER A 339 -30.40 34.55 -12.02
CA SER A 339 -29.14 33.85 -12.27
C SER A 339 -29.27 32.33 -12.35
N CYS A 340 -30.37 31.77 -11.83
CA CYS A 340 -30.73 30.36 -11.92
C CYS A 340 -31.33 29.96 -13.28
N LEU A 341 -31.67 30.94 -14.11
CA LEU A 341 -32.14 30.76 -15.47
C LEU A 341 -30.94 30.77 -16.43
N ALA A 342 -30.40 29.59 -16.74
CA ALA A 342 -29.50 29.48 -17.88
C ALA A 342 -30.27 29.92 -19.14
N GLN A 343 -29.72 30.89 -19.90
CA GLN A 343 -30.39 31.51 -21.05
C GLN A 343 -30.88 30.49 -22.10
N ASP A 344 -30.31 29.28 -22.12
CA ASP A 344 -30.56 28.24 -23.12
C ASP A 344 -31.38 27.03 -22.60
N ALA A 345 -31.77 27.00 -21.32
CA ALA A 345 -32.48 25.87 -20.70
C ALA A 345 -33.78 26.24 -19.97
N THR A 346 -34.15 27.52 -19.97
CA THR A 346 -35.36 28.00 -19.29
C THR A 346 -36.61 27.45 -19.97
N ARG A 347 -37.49 26.81 -19.19
CA ARG A 347 -38.85 26.47 -19.64
C ARG A 347 -39.85 27.31 -18.87
N TYR A 348 -40.95 27.64 -19.53
CA TYR A 348 -42.07 28.38 -18.96
C TYR A 348 -43.29 27.51 -19.03
N ARG A 349 -43.90 27.22 -17.88
CA ARG A 349 -45.20 26.54 -17.83
C ARG A 349 -46.29 27.60 -17.89
N VAL A 350 -47.22 27.45 -18.83
CA VAL A 350 -48.35 28.35 -19.04
C VAL A 350 -49.60 27.67 -18.54
N PHE A 351 -50.37 28.37 -17.70
CA PHE A 351 -51.61 27.89 -17.12
C PHE A 351 -52.79 28.76 -17.55
N ALA A 352 -53.96 28.15 -17.70
CA ALA A 352 -55.23 28.84 -17.93
C ALA A 352 -56.26 28.49 -16.85
N GLY A 353 -57.11 29.45 -16.50
CA GLY A 353 -58.10 29.28 -15.44
C GLY A 353 -59.32 30.19 -15.54
N VAL A 354 -60.32 29.89 -14.71
CA VAL A 354 -61.65 30.52 -14.76
C VAL A 354 -61.79 31.81 -13.93
N ASN A 355 -60.89 32.10 -12.98
CA ASN A 355 -60.97 33.25 -12.04
C ASN A 355 -59.67 34.05 -11.88
N ALA A 356 -59.80 35.35 -11.54
CA ALA A 356 -58.70 36.33 -11.54
C ALA A 356 -57.71 36.26 -10.39
N ARG A 357 -58.03 35.49 -9.34
CA ARG A 357 -57.27 35.46 -8.10
C ARG A 357 -57.27 34.06 -7.50
N PRO A 358 -56.11 33.52 -7.11
CA PRO A 358 -56.06 32.44 -6.12
C PRO A 358 -56.65 32.96 -4.79
N ALA A 359 -57.18 32.07 -3.95
CA ALA A 359 -57.77 32.44 -2.66
C ALA A 359 -56.77 33.23 -1.78
N ALA A 360 -57.27 34.13 -0.93
CA ALA A 360 -56.41 35.01 -0.12
C ALA A 360 -55.66 34.21 0.96
N GLY A 361 -54.34 34.05 0.77
CA GLY A 361 -53.39 33.48 1.72
C GLY A 361 -52.36 32.60 1.02
N VAL A 362 -51.21 33.19 0.67
CA VAL A 362 -49.94 32.53 0.28
C VAL A 362 -50.01 31.43 -0.82
N GLY A 363 -49.61 31.78 -2.05
CA GLY A 363 -48.63 30.97 -2.80
C GLY A 363 -48.98 29.60 -3.42
N GLN A 364 -50.21 29.08 -3.39
CA GLN A 364 -50.48 27.77 -4.01
C GLN A 364 -50.73 27.82 -5.53
N PHE A 365 -49.68 27.60 -6.31
CA PHE A 365 -49.68 27.13 -7.70
C PHE A 365 -48.57 26.08 -7.78
N PRO A 366 -48.79 24.86 -8.32
CA PRO A 366 -49.74 24.51 -9.38
C PRO A 366 -51.02 23.74 -8.93
N ASP A 367 -51.25 23.49 -7.64
CA ASP A 367 -52.35 22.62 -7.17
C ASP A 367 -53.73 23.30 -7.01
N ASP A 368 -53.92 24.50 -7.57
CA ASP A 368 -55.24 25.15 -7.60
C ASP A 368 -56.11 24.49 -8.68
N PRO A 369 -57.21 23.77 -8.34
CA PRO A 369 -58.06 23.09 -9.33
C PRO A 369 -58.77 24.04 -10.31
N LEU A 370 -58.66 25.35 -10.11
CA LEU A 370 -59.21 26.38 -11.00
C LEU A 370 -58.25 26.81 -12.10
N PHE A 371 -56.99 26.36 -12.06
CA PHE A 371 -55.99 26.55 -13.11
C PHE A 371 -55.48 25.19 -13.59
N HIS A 372 -55.30 25.05 -14.89
CA HIS A 372 -54.70 23.85 -15.50
C HIS A 372 -53.58 24.26 -16.44
N GLU A 373 -52.56 23.41 -16.57
CA GLU A 373 -51.47 23.66 -17.49
C GLU A 373 -51.97 23.54 -18.93
N VAL A 374 -51.70 24.57 -19.74
CA VAL A 374 -52.05 24.61 -21.17
C VAL A 374 -50.85 24.36 -22.07
N GLY A 375 -49.63 24.43 -21.51
CA GLY A 375 -48.42 23.94 -22.17
C GLY A 375 -47.13 24.53 -21.61
N VAL A 376 -46.03 24.10 -22.21
CA VAL A 376 -44.67 24.53 -21.87
C VAL A 376 -44.04 25.23 -23.07
N SER A 377 -43.38 26.35 -22.85
CA SER A 377 -42.59 27.05 -23.88
C SER A 377 -41.13 27.18 -23.46
N ALA A 378 -40.21 26.97 -24.40
CA ALA A 378 -38.80 27.33 -24.23
C ALA A 378 -38.51 28.79 -24.64
N ASP A 379 -39.47 29.43 -25.33
CA ASP A 379 -39.38 30.81 -25.76
C ASP A 379 -40.19 31.72 -24.81
N THR A 380 -39.96 33.03 -24.86
CA THR A 380 -40.79 34.01 -24.14
C THR A 380 -42.13 34.32 -24.84
N SER A 381 -42.65 33.33 -25.57
CA SER A 381 -43.94 33.39 -26.25
C SER A 381 -44.64 32.03 -26.27
N PHE A 382 -45.96 32.04 -26.29
CA PHE A 382 -46.78 30.82 -26.36
C PHE A 382 -48.10 31.13 -27.05
N SER A 383 -48.54 30.28 -27.96
CA SER A 383 -49.82 30.47 -28.66
C SER A 383 -50.81 29.42 -28.16
N TYR A 384 -52.00 29.83 -27.73
CA TYR A 384 -53.01 28.94 -27.18
C TYR A 384 -54.43 29.27 -27.66
N SER A 385 -55.18 28.23 -28.05
CA SER A 385 -56.58 28.36 -28.49
C SER A 385 -57.49 28.21 -27.28
N ALA A 386 -57.85 29.34 -26.67
CA ALA A 386 -58.63 29.37 -25.44
C ALA A 386 -59.99 28.67 -25.57
N GLY A 387 -60.28 27.81 -24.61
CA GLY A 387 -61.62 27.24 -24.40
C GLY A 387 -62.61 28.30 -23.90
N PRO A 388 -63.91 27.98 -23.88
CA PRO A 388 -64.97 28.92 -23.47
C PRO A 388 -64.86 29.39 -22.01
N ASP A 389 -64.13 28.65 -21.16
CA ASP A 389 -63.98 28.89 -19.73
C ASP A 389 -62.60 29.49 -19.34
N ASP A 390 -61.65 29.59 -20.29
CA ASP A 390 -60.31 30.13 -20.05
C ASP A 390 -60.33 31.65 -20.02
N ARG A 391 -60.30 32.23 -18.82
CA ARG A 391 -60.43 33.68 -18.60
C ARG A 391 -59.18 34.35 -18.07
N TYR A 392 -58.28 33.59 -17.45
CA TYR A 392 -57.08 34.09 -16.80
C TYR A 392 -55.90 33.18 -17.12
N PHE A 393 -54.72 33.79 -17.26
CA PHE A 393 -53.51 33.10 -17.70
C PHE A 393 -52.36 33.45 -16.78
N LEU A 394 -51.56 32.45 -16.44
CA LEU A 394 -50.37 32.58 -15.61
C LEU A 394 -49.19 31.93 -16.34
N VAL A 395 -48.02 32.58 -16.27
CA VAL A 395 -46.77 32.02 -16.78
C VAL A 395 -45.82 31.86 -15.60
N VAL A 396 -45.40 30.64 -15.35
CA VAL A 396 -44.46 30.30 -14.28
C VAL A 396 -43.13 29.91 -14.94
N PRO A 397 -42.04 30.66 -14.70
CA PRO A 397 -40.72 30.17 -15.06
C PRO A 397 -40.43 28.94 -14.20
N VAL A 398 -39.97 27.85 -14.81
CA VAL A 398 -39.40 26.71 -14.08
C VAL A 398 -37.88 26.79 -14.21
N GLY A 399 -37.19 26.63 -13.08
CA GLY A 399 -35.73 26.64 -13.06
C GLY A 399 -35.16 25.44 -13.83
N THR A 400 -33.85 25.28 -13.79
CA THR A 400 -33.19 24.07 -14.34
C THR A 400 -33.58 22.78 -13.59
N ASP A 401 -34.30 22.91 -12.47
CA ASP A 401 -34.84 21.85 -11.62
C ASP A 401 -36.26 21.40 -11.95
N GLY A 402 -37.00 22.12 -12.82
CA GLY A 402 -38.38 21.79 -13.16
C GLY A 402 -39.40 22.07 -12.03
N LEU A 403 -39.00 22.69 -10.92
CA LEU A 403 -39.86 22.96 -9.78
C LEU A 403 -40.24 24.46 -9.70
N PRO A 404 -41.50 24.79 -9.35
CA PRO A 404 -41.90 26.16 -9.04
C PRO A 404 -41.31 26.61 -7.68
N GLY A 405 -40.91 27.88 -7.59
CA GLY A 405 -40.29 28.49 -6.39
C GLY A 405 -41.19 28.56 -5.14
N PRO A 406 -40.75 29.30 -4.11
CA PRO A 406 -40.58 28.81 -2.75
C PRO A 406 -41.91 28.51 -2.05
N VAL A 407 -42.03 27.29 -1.52
CA VAL A 407 -43.12 26.88 -0.63
C VAL A 407 -42.53 26.69 0.76
N GLU A 408 -43.08 27.38 1.76
CA GLU A 408 -42.73 27.12 3.16
C GLU A 408 -43.17 25.69 3.54
N HIS A 409 -42.17 24.83 3.70
CA HIS A 409 -42.08 23.67 4.58
C HIS A 409 -43.39 23.17 5.23
N TYR A 410 -43.98 22.14 4.63
CA TYR A 410 -44.17 20.90 5.38
C TYR A 410 -43.01 19.99 4.98
N VAL A 411 -42.35 19.38 5.97
CA VAL A 411 -41.34 18.36 5.68
C VAL A 411 -42.07 17.18 5.05
N ASP A 412 -41.46 16.72 3.97
CA ASP A 412 -41.72 15.48 3.24
C ASP A 412 -40.34 14.82 3.33
N LEU A 413 -40.18 13.99 4.35
CA LEU A 413 -38.88 13.49 4.81
C LEU A 413 -38.24 12.54 3.81
N ASP A 414 -39.05 11.75 3.09
CA ASP A 414 -38.62 10.75 2.11
C ASP A 414 -38.81 11.19 0.65
N VAL A 415 -39.44 12.34 0.44
CA VAL A 415 -39.59 13.03 -0.84
C VAL A 415 -40.51 12.29 -1.80
N ASP A 416 -41.60 11.71 -1.28
CA ASP A 416 -42.58 10.94 -2.04
C ASP A 416 -43.73 11.77 -2.64
N GLY A 417 -43.82 13.05 -2.25
CA GLY A 417 -44.82 13.99 -2.70
C GLY A 417 -46.06 14.07 -1.81
N ILE A 418 -46.09 13.32 -0.72
CA ILE A 418 -47.00 13.45 0.41
C ILE A 418 -46.22 14.13 1.55
N VAL A 419 -46.90 14.92 2.37
CA VAL A 419 -46.24 15.64 3.47
C VAL A 419 -46.36 14.81 4.75
N ASP A 420 -45.34 14.79 5.62
CA ASP A 420 -45.30 13.93 6.82
C ASP A 420 -46.62 13.87 7.64
N PRO A 421 -47.41 14.96 7.81
CA PRO A 421 -48.68 14.89 8.54
C PRO A 421 -49.83 14.18 7.82
N ASP A 422 -49.75 14.07 6.49
CA ASP A 422 -50.74 13.44 5.61
C ASP A 422 -50.20 12.10 5.04
N ASP A 423 -49.01 11.69 5.48
CA ASP A 423 -48.28 10.52 5.03
C ASP A 423 -48.40 9.36 6.04
N ASN A 424 -48.87 8.20 5.58
CA ASN A 424 -48.94 6.98 6.38
C ASN A 424 -47.61 6.18 6.44
N CYS A 425 -46.58 6.62 5.72
CA CYS A 425 -45.18 6.21 5.88
C CYS A 425 -44.21 7.40 5.83
N PRO A 426 -44.19 8.28 6.84
CA PRO A 426 -43.43 9.55 6.83
C PRO A 426 -41.91 9.48 6.67
N SER A 427 -41.33 8.31 6.46
CA SER A 427 -39.90 8.10 6.27
C SER A 427 -39.57 7.14 5.14
N ASP A 428 -40.58 6.52 4.53
CA ASP A 428 -40.44 5.50 3.51
C ASP A 428 -41.33 5.85 2.31
N PHE A 429 -40.67 6.15 1.19
CA PHE A 429 -41.30 6.67 -0.02
C PHE A 429 -42.52 5.83 -0.46
N ASN A 430 -43.74 6.35 -0.32
CA ASN A 430 -44.97 5.64 -0.65
C ASN A 430 -46.08 6.54 -1.25
N PRO A 431 -45.88 7.11 -2.47
CA PRO A 431 -46.78 8.12 -3.03
C PRO A 431 -48.23 7.63 -3.26
N GLY A 432 -48.42 6.31 -3.27
CA GLY A 432 -49.70 5.64 -3.42
C GLY A 432 -50.54 5.58 -2.15
N GLN A 433 -49.94 5.82 -0.98
CA GLN A 433 -50.58 5.79 0.35
C GLN A 433 -51.46 4.54 0.51
N ALA A 434 -50.98 3.40 0.02
CA ALA A 434 -51.68 2.13 0.16
C ALA A 434 -51.66 1.73 1.63
N ASP A 435 -52.79 1.23 2.12
CA ASP A 435 -52.98 0.78 3.51
C ASP A 435 -54.09 -0.28 3.44
N SER A 436 -53.63 -1.52 3.27
CA SER A 436 -54.46 -2.67 2.90
C SER A 436 -55.34 -3.15 4.05
N ASP A 437 -54.91 -2.95 5.31
CA ASP A 437 -55.64 -3.36 6.50
C ASP A 437 -56.23 -2.20 7.32
N ALA A 438 -55.93 -0.96 6.92
CA ALA A 438 -56.47 0.30 7.43
C ALA A 438 -56.11 0.61 8.89
N ASP A 439 -54.90 0.25 9.32
CA ASP A 439 -54.43 0.44 10.69
C ASP A 439 -53.69 1.77 10.93
N GLY A 440 -53.30 2.46 9.86
CA GLY A 440 -52.65 3.76 9.88
C GLY A 440 -51.15 3.77 9.55
N SER A 441 -50.52 2.60 9.41
CA SER A 441 -49.22 2.43 8.74
C SER A 441 -49.46 2.05 7.29
N GLY A 442 -48.78 2.69 6.34
CA GLY A 442 -48.92 2.33 4.92
C GLY A 442 -48.23 1.01 4.58
N ASP A 443 -48.71 0.31 3.54
CA ASP A 443 -48.21 -1.00 3.09
C ASP A 443 -46.69 -1.02 2.86
N ASP A 444 -46.08 0.13 2.55
CA ASP A 444 -44.66 0.28 2.25
C ASP A 444 -43.77 0.42 3.52
N CYS A 445 -44.36 0.71 4.69
CA CYS A 445 -43.68 0.79 5.99
C CYS A 445 -44.36 -0.06 7.09
N ASP A 446 -45.37 -0.85 6.71
CA ASP A 446 -46.08 -1.77 7.59
C ASP A 446 -45.35 -3.12 7.60
N ASN A 447 -44.88 -3.54 8.77
CA ASN A 447 -44.25 -4.85 8.96
C ASN A 447 -45.26 -6.02 9.03
N CYS A 448 -46.57 -5.74 8.93
CA CYS A 448 -47.65 -6.71 8.71
C CYS A 448 -48.76 -6.19 7.76
N PRO A 449 -48.51 -5.95 6.46
CA PRO A 449 -49.43 -5.25 5.52
C PRO A 449 -50.84 -5.84 5.32
N ALA A 450 -51.09 -7.03 5.85
CA ALA A 450 -52.37 -7.73 5.75
C ALA A 450 -53.06 -7.94 7.10
N GLN A 451 -52.45 -7.52 8.22
CA GLN A 451 -52.92 -7.76 9.58
C GLN A 451 -52.65 -6.59 10.51
N THR A 452 -53.74 -5.92 10.91
CA THR A 452 -53.68 -4.68 11.69
C THR A 452 -52.80 -4.80 12.94
N ASN A 453 -51.77 -3.97 13.06
CA ASN A 453 -50.78 -3.99 14.12
C ASN A 453 -50.15 -2.62 14.43
N VAL A 454 -50.90 -1.51 14.39
CA VAL A 454 -50.59 -0.09 14.75
C VAL A 454 -49.33 0.21 15.59
N SER A 455 -48.95 -0.64 16.55
CA SER A 455 -47.70 -0.48 17.30
C SER A 455 -46.44 -0.89 16.55
N GLN A 456 -46.55 -1.50 15.37
CA GLN A 456 -45.47 -1.98 14.51
C GLN A 456 -44.39 -2.72 15.32
N THR A 457 -44.86 -3.57 16.25
CA THR A 457 -43.97 -4.26 17.19
C THR A 457 -43.32 -5.44 16.48
N ASP A 458 -42.00 -5.45 16.54
CA ASP A 458 -41.11 -6.43 15.97
C ASP A 458 -40.09 -6.72 17.07
N THR A 459 -40.27 -7.86 17.75
CA THR A 459 -39.56 -8.20 18.98
C THR A 459 -38.11 -8.63 18.74
N ASP A 460 -37.82 -9.25 17.59
CA ASP A 460 -36.49 -9.77 17.25
C ASP A 460 -35.77 -8.94 16.18
N GLY A 461 -36.47 -8.04 15.49
CA GLY A 461 -35.93 -7.02 14.60
C GLY A 461 -35.71 -7.48 13.16
N ASP A 462 -36.43 -8.51 12.70
CA ASP A 462 -36.26 -9.07 11.35
C ASP A 462 -37.06 -8.36 10.24
N GLY A 463 -37.90 -7.40 10.63
CA GLY A 463 -38.75 -6.63 9.72
C GLY A 463 -40.13 -7.25 9.46
N VAL A 464 -40.47 -8.38 10.09
CA VAL A 464 -41.82 -8.98 10.12
C VAL A 464 -42.43 -8.70 11.51
N GLY A 465 -43.63 -8.12 11.56
CA GLY A 465 -44.22 -7.77 12.86
C GLY A 465 -44.72 -8.99 13.64
N ASP A 466 -44.69 -8.94 14.98
CA ASP A 466 -45.10 -10.02 15.90
C ASP A 466 -46.47 -10.65 15.59
N VAL A 467 -47.36 -9.89 14.94
CA VAL A 467 -48.74 -10.28 14.62
C VAL A 467 -48.82 -11.21 13.41
N CYS A 468 -47.90 -11.07 12.46
CA CYS A 468 -47.85 -11.85 11.22
C CYS A 468 -46.60 -12.74 11.12
N ASP A 469 -45.68 -12.59 12.05
CA ASP A 469 -44.48 -13.39 12.18
C ASP A 469 -44.80 -14.81 12.72
N PRO A 470 -44.44 -15.88 11.99
CA PRO A 470 -44.49 -17.25 12.48
C PRO A 470 -43.61 -17.49 13.71
N CYS A 471 -42.51 -16.76 13.84
CA CYS A 471 -41.48 -16.94 14.88
C CYS A 471 -41.12 -15.61 15.59
N PRO A 472 -42.03 -15.00 16.38
CA PRO A 472 -41.92 -13.62 16.91
C PRO A 472 -40.78 -13.29 17.89
N VAL A 473 -39.82 -14.19 18.09
CA VAL A 473 -38.68 -14.03 19.00
C VAL A 473 -37.37 -14.52 18.37
N ASP A 474 -37.42 -14.87 17.10
CA ASP A 474 -36.35 -15.45 16.31
C ASP A 474 -36.28 -14.78 14.94
N ALA A 475 -35.34 -13.84 14.81
CA ALA A 475 -35.16 -13.04 13.61
C ALA A 475 -34.70 -13.84 12.38
N THR A 476 -34.31 -15.11 12.54
CA THR A 476 -33.99 -15.98 11.41
C THR A 476 -35.24 -16.63 10.82
N ASN A 477 -36.32 -16.65 11.58
CA ASN A 477 -37.61 -17.15 11.14
C ASN A 477 -37.51 -18.63 10.67
N ASP A 478 -38.45 -19.08 9.84
CA ASP A 478 -38.42 -20.41 9.19
C ASP A 478 -37.76 -20.29 7.80
N VAL A 479 -36.43 -20.17 7.76
CA VAL A 479 -35.66 -19.88 6.52
C VAL A 479 -35.92 -20.90 5.43
N ASP A 480 -36.03 -22.18 5.79
CA ASP A 480 -36.16 -23.29 4.84
C ASP A 480 -37.62 -23.72 4.57
N LEU A 481 -38.57 -23.06 5.23
CA LEU A 481 -40.02 -23.22 5.08
C LEU A 481 -40.54 -24.62 5.43
N ASP A 482 -39.91 -25.27 6.41
CA ASP A 482 -40.30 -26.59 6.87
C ASP A 482 -41.31 -26.57 8.03
N GLY A 483 -41.54 -25.39 8.61
CA GLY A 483 -42.49 -25.12 9.67
C GLY A 483 -41.87 -25.11 11.07
N ILE A 484 -40.54 -25.08 11.19
CA ILE A 484 -39.81 -25.04 12.45
C ILE A 484 -38.99 -23.74 12.51
N CYS A 485 -39.08 -23.03 13.64
CA CYS A 485 -38.33 -21.78 13.82
C CYS A 485 -36.83 -22.09 14.01
N GLY A 486 -35.95 -21.29 13.42
CA GLY A 486 -34.50 -21.45 13.46
C GLY A 486 -33.89 -21.69 14.85
N GLU A 487 -34.44 -21.10 15.92
CA GLU A 487 -33.97 -21.32 17.29
C GLU A 487 -34.22 -22.75 17.84
N VAL A 488 -35.13 -23.51 17.22
CA VAL A 488 -35.44 -24.91 17.53
C VAL A 488 -34.99 -25.86 16.42
N ASP A 489 -34.78 -25.34 15.21
CA ASP A 489 -34.40 -26.11 14.04
C ASP A 489 -32.95 -26.58 14.12
N ASN A 490 -32.73 -27.90 14.11
CA ASN A 490 -31.39 -28.48 14.05
C ASN A 490 -30.78 -28.53 12.64
N CYS A 491 -31.50 -28.08 11.60
CA CYS A 491 -31.01 -27.76 10.27
C CYS A 491 -31.67 -26.50 9.69
N PRO A 492 -31.39 -25.30 10.23
CA PRO A 492 -32.12 -24.07 9.88
C PRO A 492 -32.17 -23.71 8.39
N ASP A 493 -31.23 -24.20 7.59
CA ASP A 493 -31.13 -23.92 6.15
C ASP A 493 -31.60 -25.08 5.25
N ILE A 494 -31.94 -26.25 5.83
CA ILE A 494 -32.28 -27.47 5.08
C ILE A 494 -33.52 -28.14 5.67
N SER A 495 -34.62 -28.04 4.91
CA SER A 495 -35.94 -28.56 5.32
C SER A 495 -35.87 -30.00 5.82
N ASN A 496 -36.13 -30.18 7.11
CA ASN A 496 -35.94 -31.47 7.76
C ASN A 496 -37.01 -31.83 8.81
N VAL A 497 -38.20 -31.21 8.83
CA VAL A 497 -39.47 -31.42 9.58
C VAL A 497 -39.51 -32.51 10.68
N ALA A 498 -38.96 -33.70 10.41
CA ALA A 498 -38.77 -34.76 11.37
C ALA A 498 -37.70 -34.48 12.44
N GLN A 499 -36.80 -33.50 12.25
CA GLN A 499 -35.72 -33.10 13.16
C GLN A 499 -34.94 -34.33 13.68
N VAL A 500 -34.57 -35.21 12.74
CA VAL A 500 -33.81 -36.41 13.08
C VAL A 500 -32.37 -35.99 13.36
N ASP A 501 -31.84 -36.44 14.50
CA ASP A 501 -30.47 -36.25 14.94
C ASP A 501 -30.02 -37.61 15.51
N SER A 502 -29.22 -38.34 14.71
CA SER A 502 -28.89 -39.74 14.93
C SER A 502 -27.79 -39.95 15.97
N ASP A 503 -26.86 -39.02 16.11
CA ASP A 503 -25.73 -39.11 17.03
C ASP A 503 -25.79 -38.14 18.21
N LEU A 504 -26.80 -37.27 18.24
CA LEU A 504 -27.18 -36.38 19.33
C LEU A 504 -26.18 -35.25 19.58
N ASP A 505 -25.58 -34.73 18.52
CA ASP A 505 -24.60 -33.65 18.59
C ASP A 505 -25.22 -32.24 18.50
N GLY A 506 -26.50 -32.16 18.10
CA GLY A 506 -27.28 -30.93 17.98
C GLY A 506 -27.51 -30.47 16.54
N ILE A 507 -26.92 -31.14 15.55
CA ILE A 507 -27.11 -30.93 14.11
C ILE A 507 -27.99 -32.05 13.55
N GLY A 508 -28.93 -31.74 12.67
CA GLY A 508 -29.83 -32.75 12.13
C GLY A 508 -29.20 -33.57 11.00
N ASP A 509 -29.59 -34.85 10.87
CA ASP A 509 -29.11 -35.78 9.82
C ASP A 509 -29.21 -35.22 8.39
N ALA A 510 -30.07 -34.22 8.16
CA ALA A 510 -30.27 -33.59 6.86
C ALA A 510 -29.15 -32.61 6.47
N CYS A 511 -28.46 -32.03 7.45
CA CYS A 511 -27.41 -31.02 7.30
C CYS A 511 -26.10 -31.39 8.01
N ASP A 512 -26.06 -32.55 8.64
CA ASP A 512 -24.90 -33.09 9.32
C ASP A 512 -23.94 -33.77 8.32
N VAL A 513 -22.72 -33.23 8.18
CA VAL A 513 -21.68 -33.80 7.30
C VAL A 513 -21.10 -35.11 7.84
N CYS A 514 -21.39 -35.45 9.11
CA CYS A 514 -21.01 -36.67 9.78
C CYS A 514 -22.14 -37.29 10.63
N ALA A 515 -23.35 -37.45 10.05
CA ALA A 515 -24.59 -37.97 10.67
C ALA A 515 -24.56 -39.27 11.54
N GLY A 516 -23.41 -39.93 11.72
CA GLY A 516 -23.23 -41.03 12.66
C GLY A 516 -22.07 -40.86 13.64
N VAL A 517 -21.42 -39.70 13.67
CA VAL A 517 -20.25 -39.37 14.49
C VAL A 517 -20.38 -37.95 15.03
N ALA A 518 -20.83 -37.83 16.28
CA ALA A 518 -21.08 -36.53 16.90
C ALA A 518 -19.92 -35.53 16.75
N ASP A 519 -20.16 -34.47 15.97
CA ASP A 519 -19.21 -33.42 15.63
C ASP A 519 -19.91 -32.04 15.55
N PRO A 520 -20.27 -31.44 16.71
CA PRO A 520 -21.04 -30.18 16.74
C PRO A 520 -20.37 -28.97 16.04
N GLY A 521 -19.10 -29.12 15.63
CA GLY A 521 -18.35 -28.12 14.90
C GLY A 521 -18.49 -28.20 13.38
N GLN A 522 -19.02 -29.31 12.83
CA GLN A 522 -19.27 -29.53 11.40
C GLN A 522 -18.07 -29.08 10.54
N LEU A 523 -16.87 -29.48 10.95
CA LEU A 523 -15.63 -29.11 10.27
C LEU A 523 -15.46 -30.00 9.03
N ASP A 524 -15.22 -29.37 7.90
CA ASP A 524 -14.96 -30.00 6.59
C ASP A 524 -13.79 -29.22 5.98
N ALA A 525 -12.57 -29.65 6.29
CA ALA A 525 -11.36 -28.88 6.01
C ALA A 525 -11.06 -28.77 4.52
N ASP A 526 -11.36 -29.81 3.73
CA ASP A 526 -11.10 -29.85 2.29
C ASP A 526 -12.35 -29.57 1.42
N GLY A 527 -13.53 -29.46 2.03
CA GLY A 527 -14.77 -29.01 1.41
C GLY A 527 -15.42 -30.06 0.52
N ASP A 528 -15.17 -31.35 0.76
CA ASP A 528 -15.71 -32.45 -0.05
C ASP A 528 -17.14 -32.86 0.34
N GLY A 529 -17.64 -32.31 1.45
CA GLY A 529 -18.97 -32.56 2.01
C GLY A 529 -19.02 -33.73 3.00
N ILE A 530 -17.87 -34.29 3.38
CA ILE A 530 -17.70 -35.26 4.47
C ILE A 530 -16.89 -34.59 5.57
N GLY A 531 -17.41 -34.54 6.81
CA GLY A 531 -16.70 -33.83 7.88
C GLY A 531 -15.43 -34.54 8.37
N ASP A 532 -14.47 -33.77 8.87
CA ASP A 532 -13.16 -34.22 9.38
C ASP A 532 -13.26 -35.41 10.37
N ALA A 533 -14.37 -35.50 11.11
CA ALA A 533 -14.61 -36.55 12.11
C ALA A 533 -14.87 -37.93 11.49
N CYS A 534 -15.37 -37.97 10.25
CA CYS A 534 -15.76 -39.18 9.54
C CYS A 534 -15.16 -39.29 8.13
N ASP A 535 -14.39 -38.29 7.72
CA ASP A 535 -13.73 -38.21 6.42
C ASP A 535 -12.60 -39.25 6.29
N PRO A 536 -12.69 -40.17 5.31
CA PRO A 536 -11.65 -41.16 5.08
C PRO A 536 -10.38 -40.57 4.44
N CYS A 537 -10.41 -39.34 3.92
CA CYS A 537 -9.27 -38.69 3.28
C CYS A 537 -9.40 -37.16 3.20
N THR A 538 -9.13 -36.48 4.31
CA THR A 538 -9.03 -35.02 4.34
C THR A 538 -7.77 -34.58 3.59
N ASP A 539 -7.94 -33.91 2.46
CA ASP A 539 -6.91 -33.56 1.48
C ASP A 539 -7.03 -32.07 1.12
N LEU A 540 -6.32 -31.19 1.83
CA LEU A 540 -6.54 -29.75 1.71
C LEU A 540 -6.05 -29.14 0.38
N ASP A 541 -5.12 -29.80 -0.30
CA ASP A 541 -4.50 -29.30 -1.53
C ASP A 541 -4.95 -30.04 -2.81
N HIS A 542 -5.80 -31.05 -2.63
CA HIS A 542 -6.46 -31.86 -3.65
C HIS A 542 -5.49 -32.61 -4.57
N ASP A 543 -4.34 -33.04 -4.05
CA ASP A 543 -3.34 -33.82 -4.78
C ASP A 543 -3.56 -35.35 -4.73
N GLY A 544 -4.50 -35.79 -3.89
CA GLY A 544 -4.90 -37.18 -3.69
C GLY A 544 -4.25 -37.88 -2.50
N PHE A 545 -3.54 -37.14 -1.63
CA PHE A 545 -2.96 -37.63 -0.38
C PHE A 545 -3.59 -36.92 0.82
N GLY A 546 -3.79 -37.65 1.92
CA GLY A 546 -4.50 -37.13 3.08
C GLY A 546 -3.59 -36.48 4.10
N ASP A 547 -4.01 -35.35 4.63
CA ASP A 547 -3.30 -34.55 5.61
C ASP A 547 -2.97 -35.37 6.89
N PRO A 548 -1.78 -35.16 7.48
CA PRO A 548 -1.41 -35.77 8.74
C PRO A 548 -2.16 -35.11 9.91
N GLY A 549 -2.66 -35.94 10.83
CA GLY A 549 -3.30 -35.48 12.08
C GLY A 549 -4.81 -35.74 12.16
N PHE A 550 -5.44 -36.06 11.04
CA PHE A 550 -6.85 -36.47 10.99
C PHE A 550 -6.97 -37.96 11.35
N THR A 551 -7.69 -38.27 12.42
CA THR A 551 -7.80 -39.66 12.92
C THR A 551 -8.69 -40.56 12.07
N ALA A 552 -9.53 -39.97 11.23
CA ALA A 552 -10.40 -40.68 10.30
C ALA A 552 -9.70 -41.00 8.96
N ASN A 553 -8.58 -40.33 8.64
CA ASN A 553 -7.82 -40.56 7.42
C ASN A 553 -7.36 -42.02 7.29
N THR A 554 -7.76 -42.62 6.17
CA THR A 554 -7.40 -43.99 5.76
C THR A 554 -6.65 -44.03 4.43
N CYS A 555 -6.56 -42.91 3.72
CA CYS A 555 -5.76 -42.76 2.52
C CYS A 555 -4.25 -42.59 2.84
N PRO A 556 -3.37 -42.67 1.83
CA PRO A 556 -1.94 -42.41 2.02
C PRO A 556 -1.69 -41.00 2.55
N THR A 557 -0.78 -40.85 3.51
CA THR A 557 -0.47 -39.56 4.14
C THR A 557 0.31 -38.66 3.19
N ASP A 558 -0.06 -37.39 3.15
CA ASP A 558 0.62 -36.34 2.43
C ASP A 558 1.85 -35.82 3.20
N ASN A 559 2.99 -35.74 2.53
CA ASN A 559 4.22 -35.12 3.04
C ASN A 559 4.32 -33.60 2.76
N CYS A 560 3.33 -33.02 2.06
CA CYS A 560 3.15 -31.58 1.87
C CYS A 560 1.68 -31.11 1.94
N PRO A 561 1.06 -31.10 3.14
CA PRO A 561 -0.40 -30.90 3.35
C PRO A 561 -1.03 -29.58 2.86
N LEU A 562 -0.23 -28.67 2.29
CA LEU A 562 -0.66 -27.35 1.83
C LEU A 562 -0.13 -27.03 0.42
N ALA A 563 0.60 -27.94 -0.22
CA ALA A 563 1.35 -27.68 -1.43
C ALA A 563 1.27 -28.90 -2.38
N PRO A 564 0.42 -28.82 -3.43
CA PRO A 564 0.08 -29.98 -4.24
C PRO A 564 1.32 -30.67 -4.80
N ASN A 565 1.57 -31.91 -4.39
CA ASN A 565 2.75 -32.65 -4.77
C ASN A 565 2.46 -34.14 -4.97
N ALA A 566 1.53 -34.47 -5.87
CA ALA A 566 1.10 -35.85 -6.16
C ALA A 566 2.21 -36.90 -6.45
N ALA A 567 3.46 -36.46 -6.68
CA ALA A 567 4.63 -37.33 -6.80
C ALA A 567 5.22 -37.76 -5.44
N GLN A 568 4.91 -37.06 -4.35
CA GLN A 568 5.37 -37.25 -2.97
C GLN A 568 6.90 -37.44 -2.92
N THR A 569 7.62 -36.64 -3.72
CA THR A 569 9.09 -36.68 -3.75
C THR A 569 9.63 -36.07 -2.47
N ASP A 570 10.68 -36.68 -1.95
CA ASP A 570 11.36 -36.36 -0.69
C ASP A 570 12.82 -36.78 -0.91
N ALA A 571 13.61 -35.86 -1.47
CA ALA A 571 14.91 -36.19 -2.04
C ALA A 571 15.96 -36.51 -0.97
N ASP A 572 15.86 -35.92 0.23
CA ASP A 572 16.76 -36.17 1.35
C ASP A 572 16.18 -37.14 2.41
N GLY A 573 14.88 -37.45 2.33
CA GLY A 573 14.23 -38.49 3.11
C GLY A 573 13.87 -38.07 4.53
N ASP A 574 13.69 -36.76 4.78
CA ASP A 574 13.39 -36.23 6.12
C ASP A 574 11.90 -36.32 6.49
N GLY A 575 11.04 -36.66 5.51
CA GLY A 575 9.60 -36.80 5.65
C GLY A 575 8.80 -35.55 5.30
N ILE A 576 9.44 -34.48 4.84
CA ILE A 576 8.84 -33.28 4.23
C ILE A 576 9.05 -33.39 2.71
N GLY A 577 7.99 -33.24 1.92
CA GLY A 577 8.14 -33.38 0.46
C GLY A 577 8.84 -32.19 -0.18
N ASP A 578 9.55 -32.40 -1.30
CA ASP A 578 10.35 -31.36 -1.99
C ASP A 578 9.55 -30.07 -2.30
N ALA A 579 8.23 -30.18 -2.47
CA ALA A 579 7.35 -29.05 -2.78
C ALA A 579 7.15 -28.08 -1.61
N CYS A 580 7.29 -28.56 -0.38
CA CYS A 580 7.11 -27.82 0.86
C CYS A 580 8.33 -27.93 1.78
N ASP A 581 9.37 -28.63 1.33
CA ASP A 581 10.61 -28.82 2.04
C ASP A 581 11.37 -27.48 2.10
N PRO A 582 11.61 -26.95 3.31
CA PRO A 582 12.35 -25.72 3.48
C PRO A 582 13.83 -25.83 3.06
N CYS A 583 14.39 -27.05 3.00
CA CYS A 583 15.73 -27.34 2.51
C CYS A 583 15.94 -28.81 2.13
N THR A 584 16.22 -29.07 0.86
CA THR A 584 16.55 -30.42 0.39
C THR A 584 18.06 -30.66 0.38
N ASP A 585 18.60 -31.41 1.35
CA ASP A 585 20.04 -31.74 1.51
C ASP A 585 20.34 -33.16 0.98
N ALA A 586 20.48 -33.28 -0.35
CA ALA A 586 20.53 -34.56 -1.03
C ALA A 586 21.79 -35.41 -0.74
N ASP A 587 22.91 -34.78 -0.34
CA ASP A 587 24.16 -35.50 -0.05
C ASP A 587 24.57 -35.50 1.44
N GLY A 588 23.81 -34.79 2.28
CA GLY A 588 23.92 -34.78 3.73
C GLY A 588 25.13 -34.00 4.23
N ASP A 589 25.60 -33.00 3.48
CA ASP A 589 26.74 -32.17 3.84
C ASP A 589 26.40 -30.94 4.69
N GLY A 590 25.10 -30.66 4.86
CA GLY A 590 24.57 -29.55 5.62
C GLY A 590 24.21 -28.31 4.78
N PHE A 591 24.39 -28.38 3.46
CA PHE A 591 23.90 -27.42 2.48
C PHE A 591 22.91 -28.14 1.55
N GLY A 592 21.97 -27.41 0.97
CA GLY A 592 20.95 -28.04 0.14
C GLY A 592 20.39 -27.12 -0.91
N SER A 593 19.40 -27.61 -1.65
CA SER A 593 18.56 -26.77 -2.50
C SER A 593 17.55 -26.06 -1.61
N PRO A 594 17.65 -24.73 -1.43
CA PRO A 594 16.73 -24.04 -0.54
C PRO A 594 15.33 -24.03 -1.16
N GLY A 595 14.33 -24.42 -0.37
CA GLY A 595 12.93 -24.40 -0.78
C GLY A 595 12.32 -22.99 -0.79
N PRO A 596 10.98 -22.87 -0.88
CA PRO A 596 10.26 -21.59 -0.93
C PRO A 596 10.58 -20.62 0.21
N THR A 597 11.04 -21.14 1.35
CA THR A 597 11.41 -20.37 2.55
C THR A 597 12.91 -20.08 2.67
N ASN A 598 13.74 -20.51 1.72
CA ASN A 598 15.20 -20.36 1.71
C ASN A 598 15.86 -20.71 3.07
N ALA A 599 15.54 -21.87 3.63
CA ALA A 599 15.88 -22.16 5.03
C ALA A 599 17.29 -22.72 5.27
N CYS A 600 18.02 -23.08 4.21
CA CYS A 600 19.41 -23.53 4.30
C CYS A 600 20.34 -22.79 3.34
N GLY A 601 21.64 -22.99 3.54
CA GLY A 601 22.65 -22.51 2.59
C GLY A 601 22.51 -23.26 1.28
N VAL A 602 22.61 -22.53 0.17
CA VAL A 602 22.63 -23.09 -1.18
C VAL A 602 23.84 -24.01 -1.30
N ASP A 603 23.61 -25.24 -1.71
CA ASP A 603 24.66 -26.18 -2.06
C ASP A 603 25.19 -25.92 -3.48
N ASN A 604 26.44 -25.49 -3.58
CA ASN A 604 27.12 -25.28 -4.86
C ASN A 604 27.60 -26.60 -5.52
N CYS A 605 27.44 -27.74 -4.86
CA CYS A 605 27.61 -29.08 -5.42
C CYS A 605 26.53 -30.07 -4.93
N VAL A 606 25.25 -29.77 -5.19
CA VAL A 606 23.98 -30.48 -4.84
C VAL A 606 24.00 -32.02 -4.68
N SER A 607 24.94 -32.73 -5.31
CA SER A 607 25.00 -34.20 -5.29
C SER A 607 26.36 -34.76 -4.85
N ILE A 608 27.29 -33.89 -4.46
CA ILE A 608 28.68 -34.24 -4.15
C ILE A 608 29.08 -33.55 -2.85
N TYR A 609 29.03 -34.32 -1.77
CA TYR A 609 29.37 -33.91 -0.40
C TYR A 609 30.60 -32.99 -0.35
N ASN A 610 30.38 -31.70 -0.08
CA ASN A 610 31.41 -30.67 -0.04
C ASN A 610 31.09 -29.63 1.06
N PRO A 611 31.10 -30.00 2.35
CA PRO A 611 30.59 -29.18 3.46
C PRO A 611 31.38 -27.87 3.73
N ALA A 612 32.46 -27.65 2.99
CA ALA A 612 33.23 -26.40 3.01
C ALA A 612 32.72 -25.36 1.99
N GLN A 613 31.89 -25.78 1.02
CA GLN A 613 31.31 -24.96 -0.05
C GLN A 613 32.35 -24.06 -0.72
N ALA A 614 33.55 -24.62 -0.93
CA ALA A 614 34.64 -23.90 -1.57
C ALA A 614 34.26 -23.59 -3.02
N ASN A 615 34.45 -22.34 -3.43
CA ASN A 615 34.23 -21.85 -4.78
C ASN A 615 35.24 -20.71 -4.98
N ALA A 616 36.33 -20.99 -5.69
CA ALA A 616 37.49 -20.12 -5.75
C ALA A 616 37.39 -19.00 -6.81
N ASP A 617 36.54 -19.16 -7.83
CA ASP A 617 36.28 -18.16 -8.88
C ASP A 617 34.89 -17.50 -8.79
N PHE A 618 34.04 -17.98 -7.88
CA PHE A 618 32.71 -17.48 -7.54
C PHE A 618 31.65 -17.68 -8.64
N ASP A 619 31.75 -18.78 -9.38
CA ASP A 619 30.76 -19.17 -10.39
C ASP A 619 29.55 -19.93 -9.76
N ALA A 620 28.77 -20.68 -10.55
CA ALA A 620 27.62 -21.42 -10.04
C ALA A 620 27.99 -22.79 -9.41
N PHE A 621 29.20 -23.28 -9.62
CA PHE A 621 29.67 -24.59 -9.18
C PHE A 621 30.67 -24.45 -8.02
N GLY A 622 30.74 -25.45 -7.13
CA GLY A 622 31.82 -25.51 -6.13
C GLY A 622 33.08 -26.16 -6.70
N ASP A 623 34.25 -25.87 -6.13
CA ASP A 623 35.57 -26.38 -6.56
C ASP A 623 35.60 -27.90 -6.81
N VAL A 624 34.75 -28.65 -6.11
CA VAL A 624 34.68 -30.11 -6.14
C VAL A 624 33.90 -30.64 -7.35
N CYS A 625 32.93 -29.86 -7.84
CA CYS A 625 32.08 -30.20 -8.99
C CYS A 625 32.34 -29.31 -10.22
N ASP A 626 33.19 -28.30 -10.08
CA ASP A 626 33.64 -27.41 -11.14
C ASP A 626 34.81 -28.03 -11.93
N SER A 627 34.73 -27.94 -13.26
CA SER A 627 35.76 -28.42 -14.18
C SER A 627 36.89 -27.40 -14.40
N CYS A 628 36.60 -26.13 -14.18
CA CYS A 628 37.52 -24.99 -14.27
C CYS A 628 37.51 -24.14 -12.97
N PRO A 629 37.95 -24.68 -11.81
CA PRO A 629 37.75 -24.07 -10.48
C PRO A 629 38.42 -22.72 -10.19
N LEU A 630 39.07 -22.12 -11.17
CA LEU A 630 39.78 -20.85 -11.05
C LEU A 630 39.38 -19.89 -12.19
N ASP A 631 38.30 -20.18 -12.88
CA ASP A 631 37.80 -19.47 -14.03
C ASP A 631 36.27 -19.48 -14.11
N ALA A 632 35.66 -18.38 -13.68
CA ALA A 632 34.21 -18.24 -13.63
C ALA A 632 33.51 -18.26 -15.01
N PHE A 633 34.25 -18.25 -16.11
CA PHE A 633 33.71 -18.41 -17.46
C PHE A 633 33.76 -19.85 -17.96
N ASP A 634 34.32 -20.76 -17.17
CA ASP A 634 34.42 -22.18 -17.48
C ASP A 634 35.09 -22.46 -18.85
N ASP A 635 34.92 -23.67 -19.35
CA ASP A 635 35.16 -24.05 -20.75
C ASP A 635 34.01 -23.53 -21.62
N ALA A 636 34.05 -22.23 -21.94
CA ALA A 636 32.96 -21.49 -22.57
C ALA A 636 32.54 -22.06 -23.94
N ASP A 637 33.47 -22.65 -24.69
CA ASP A 637 33.20 -23.24 -26.01
C ASP A 637 33.23 -24.79 -26.03
N GLY A 638 33.59 -25.43 -24.92
CA GLY A 638 33.52 -26.87 -24.71
C GLY A 638 34.67 -27.65 -25.35
N ASP A 639 35.81 -27.01 -25.59
CA ASP A 639 36.97 -27.63 -26.24
C ASP A 639 37.94 -28.33 -25.28
N GLY A 640 37.74 -28.12 -23.97
CA GLY A 640 38.48 -28.72 -22.88
C GLY A 640 39.53 -27.81 -22.23
N HIS A 641 39.60 -26.54 -22.60
CA HIS A 641 40.42 -25.52 -21.93
C HIS A 641 39.53 -24.49 -21.23
N CYS A 642 39.96 -24.01 -20.07
CA CYS A 642 39.24 -22.94 -19.38
C CYS A 642 39.47 -21.62 -20.12
N ALA A 643 38.43 -20.80 -20.27
CA ALA A 643 38.45 -19.53 -21.01
C ALA A 643 39.61 -18.59 -20.65
N ASN A 644 40.13 -18.63 -19.41
CA ASN A 644 41.24 -17.81 -18.95
C ASN A 644 42.64 -18.26 -19.45
N VAL A 645 42.75 -19.50 -19.94
CA VAL A 645 43.96 -20.08 -20.53
C VAL A 645 43.76 -20.47 -21.99
N ASP A 646 42.54 -20.29 -22.49
CA ASP A 646 42.16 -20.48 -23.88
C ASP A 646 42.56 -19.26 -24.72
N ASN A 647 43.32 -19.49 -25.80
CA ASN A 647 43.72 -18.45 -26.75
C ASN A 647 42.61 -18.11 -27.76
N CYS A 648 41.50 -18.85 -27.78
CA CYS A 648 40.24 -18.54 -28.44
C CYS A 648 39.02 -18.86 -27.57
N PRO A 649 38.76 -18.12 -26.47
CA PRO A 649 37.74 -18.47 -25.47
C PRO A 649 36.30 -18.66 -25.96
N ASP A 650 35.98 -18.18 -27.16
CA ASP A 650 34.65 -18.28 -27.77
C ASP A 650 34.64 -19.21 -29.01
N THR A 651 35.75 -19.85 -29.37
CA THR A 651 35.91 -20.61 -30.62
C THR A 651 36.78 -21.85 -30.42
N ALA A 652 36.11 -23.00 -30.27
CA ALA A 652 36.72 -24.27 -29.92
C ALA A 652 37.93 -24.61 -30.79
N ASN A 653 39.11 -24.66 -30.17
CA ASN A 653 40.40 -24.94 -30.79
C ASN A 653 41.29 -25.71 -29.79
N ALA A 654 40.88 -26.92 -29.43
CA ALA A 654 41.52 -27.74 -28.39
C ALA A 654 43.04 -27.96 -28.54
N ASP A 655 43.63 -27.69 -29.71
CA ASP A 655 45.08 -27.73 -29.95
C ASP A 655 45.84 -26.44 -29.59
N GLN A 656 45.12 -25.33 -29.34
CA GLN A 656 45.63 -24.03 -28.91
C GLN A 656 46.76 -23.55 -29.82
N ALA A 657 46.60 -23.73 -31.14
CA ALA A 657 47.55 -23.26 -32.14
C ALA A 657 47.63 -21.72 -32.13
N ASP A 658 48.83 -21.18 -32.26
CA ASP A 658 49.19 -19.75 -32.23
C ASP A 658 50.52 -19.62 -33.00
N ASP A 659 50.42 -19.53 -34.33
CA ASP A 659 51.55 -19.66 -35.25
C ASP A 659 52.49 -18.43 -35.23
N ASP A 660 52.00 -17.25 -34.84
CA ASP A 660 52.78 -16.01 -34.77
C ASP A 660 53.16 -15.55 -33.35
N GLY A 661 52.56 -16.16 -32.32
CA GLY A 661 52.91 -15.98 -30.92
C GLY A 661 52.32 -14.72 -30.29
N ASP A 662 51.21 -14.22 -30.81
CA ASP A 662 50.55 -13.02 -30.31
C ASP A 662 49.51 -13.30 -29.20
N ALA A 663 49.29 -14.58 -28.86
CA ALA A 663 48.36 -15.06 -27.85
C ALA A 663 46.86 -15.03 -28.25
N ILE A 664 46.55 -14.74 -29.51
CA ILE A 664 45.27 -15.07 -30.15
C ILE A 664 45.47 -16.39 -30.90
N GLY A 665 44.54 -17.34 -30.76
CA GLY A 665 44.69 -18.63 -31.45
C GLY A 665 44.37 -18.55 -32.94
N ASP A 666 45.02 -19.39 -33.75
CA ASP A 666 44.85 -19.44 -35.22
C ASP A 666 43.37 -19.57 -35.66
N ALA A 667 42.52 -20.12 -34.79
CA ALA A 667 41.10 -20.33 -35.04
C ALA A 667 40.27 -19.04 -34.96
N CYS A 668 40.72 -18.04 -34.20
CA CYS A 668 40.05 -16.77 -33.97
C CYS A 668 40.90 -15.55 -34.35
N ASP A 669 42.11 -15.77 -34.85
CA ASP A 669 43.03 -14.73 -35.32
C ASP A 669 42.68 -14.28 -36.76
N ASN A 670 42.46 -12.98 -36.95
CA ASN A 670 42.25 -12.37 -38.26
C ASN A 670 43.56 -12.14 -39.06
N CYS A 671 44.72 -12.39 -38.46
CA CYS A 671 46.03 -12.45 -39.08
C CYS A 671 46.91 -13.59 -38.51
N PRO A 672 46.60 -14.88 -38.77
CA PRO A 672 47.22 -16.06 -38.12
C PRO A 672 48.75 -16.25 -38.22
N VAL A 673 49.45 -15.38 -38.94
CA VAL A 673 50.90 -15.44 -39.15
C VAL A 673 51.60 -14.10 -38.94
N ASP A 674 50.85 -13.04 -38.59
CA ASP A 674 51.29 -11.66 -38.51
C ASP A 674 50.73 -10.99 -37.24
N ALA A 675 51.46 -11.18 -36.13
CA ALA A 675 51.06 -10.77 -34.77
C ALA A 675 50.36 -9.40 -34.66
N ASN A 676 49.12 -9.42 -34.19
CA ASN A 676 48.24 -8.28 -33.99
C ASN A 676 47.23 -8.51 -32.86
N ASN A 677 47.72 -8.51 -31.62
CA ASN A 677 46.90 -8.70 -30.40
C ASN A 677 45.63 -7.84 -30.28
N ASP A 678 45.54 -6.72 -31.00
CA ASP A 678 44.37 -5.83 -31.00
C ASP A 678 43.29 -6.23 -32.00
N GLN A 679 43.58 -7.20 -32.87
CA GLN A 679 42.69 -7.79 -33.88
C GLN A 679 41.94 -6.71 -34.67
N LEU A 680 42.61 -5.56 -34.91
CA LEU A 680 42.01 -4.44 -35.63
C LEU A 680 41.74 -4.85 -37.08
N ASP A 681 40.52 -4.60 -37.52
CA ASP A 681 40.04 -4.80 -38.89
C ASP A 681 39.27 -3.52 -39.26
N GLY A 682 39.96 -2.60 -39.92
CA GLY A 682 39.54 -1.22 -40.15
C GLY A 682 38.42 -1.08 -41.17
N ASP A 683 38.29 -2.03 -42.10
CA ASP A 683 37.28 -2.04 -43.15
C ASP A 683 36.30 -3.21 -43.07
N THR A 684 36.48 -4.09 -42.09
CA THR A 684 35.58 -5.16 -41.65
C THR A 684 35.42 -6.29 -42.67
N ASP A 685 36.48 -6.61 -43.42
CA ASP A 685 36.47 -7.70 -44.41
C ASP A 685 36.87 -9.08 -43.83
N GLY A 686 37.29 -9.11 -42.57
CA GLY A 686 37.72 -10.30 -41.84
C GLY A 686 39.21 -10.60 -41.93
N ILE A 687 40.00 -9.75 -42.60
CA ILE A 687 41.47 -9.77 -42.59
C ILE A 687 41.93 -8.61 -41.71
N GLY A 688 42.82 -8.87 -40.75
CA GLY A 688 43.29 -7.81 -39.86
C GLY A 688 44.19 -6.78 -40.55
N ASP A 689 44.19 -5.55 -40.06
CA ASP A 689 45.00 -4.42 -40.54
C ASP A 689 46.51 -4.75 -40.62
N ALA A 690 46.99 -5.74 -39.86
CA ALA A 690 48.40 -6.14 -39.82
C ALA A 690 48.83 -6.97 -41.04
N CYS A 691 47.92 -7.74 -41.62
CA CYS A 691 48.14 -8.62 -42.77
C CYS A 691 47.30 -8.24 -44.00
N ASP A 692 46.47 -7.19 -43.88
CA ASP A 692 45.70 -6.64 -44.97
C ASP A 692 46.53 -5.66 -45.83
N LEU A 693 46.52 -5.91 -47.14
CA LEU A 693 47.15 -5.05 -48.14
C LEU A 693 46.33 -3.79 -48.41
N CYS A 694 45.02 -3.82 -48.14
CA CYS A 694 44.04 -2.84 -48.58
C CYS A 694 43.17 -2.29 -47.44
N LEU A 695 43.83 -1.73 -46.41
CA LEU A 695 43.34 -1.20 -45.12
C LEU A 695 42.06 -0.32 -45.07
N SER A 696 41.43 -0.02 -46.19
CA SER A 696 40.22 0.80 -46.26
C SER A 696 39.26 0.37 -47.39
N ASP A 697 39.50 -0.81 -47.96
CA ASP A 697 38.76 -1.35 -49.10
C ASP A 697 38.34 -2.80 -48.81
N PRO A 698 37.09 -3.02 -48.36
CA PRO A 698 36.61 -4.34 -47.95
C PRO A 698 36.50 -5.36 -49.08
N GLN A 699 36.79 -4.96 -50.32
CA GLN A 699 36.83 -5.85 -51.50
C GLN A 699 38.26 -6.25 -51.87
N ASN A 700 39.23 -5.73 -51.10
CA ASN A 700 40.65 -5.96 -51.19
C ASN A 700 41.19 -5.83 -52.63
N ASP A 701 42.24 -6.56 -52.96
CA ASP A 701 42.70 -6.79 -54.33
C ASP A 701 42.00 -8.02 -54.92
N SER A 702 40.89 -7.79 -55.63
CA SER A 702 40.03 -8.88 -56.13
C SER A 702 40.66 -9.68 -57.28
N ASP A 703 41.63 -9.12 -57.99
CA ASP A 703 42.29 -9.79 -59.12
C ASP A 703 43.75 -10.20 -58.86
N ALA A 704 44.25 -9.88 -57.67
CA ALA A 704 45.56 -10.24 -57.13
C ALA A 704 46.72 -9.68 -57.95
N ASP A 705 46.62 -8.42 -58.37
CA ASP A 705 47.64 -7.68 -59.11
C ASP A 705 48.46 -6.66 -58.28
N ASP A 706 48.31 -6.70 -56.97
CA ASP A 706 48.89 -5.81 -55.96
C ASP A 706 48.35 -4.36 -55.99
N VAL A 707 47.17 -4.14 -56.59
CA VAL A 707 46.45 -2.86 -56.57
C VAL A 707 45.07 -3.04 -55.92
N CYS A 708 44.80 -2.29 -54.85
CA CYS A 708 43.50 -2.32 -54.19
C CYS A 708 42.38 -1.87 -55.15
N ASN A 709 41.24 -2.55 -55.12
CA ASN A 709 40.10 -2.29 -56.02
C ASN A 709 39.69 -0.80 -56.10
N SER A 710 39.82 -0.06 -55.00
CA SER A 710 39.53 1.37 -54.88
C SER A 710 40.47 2.28 -55.67
N ASP A 711 41.72 1.85 -55.87
CA ASP A 711 42.73 2.49 -56.70
C ASP A 711 42.89 1.81 -58.07
N ASP A 712 42.22 0.68 -58.26
CA ASP A 712 42.29 -0.13 -59.47
C ASP A 712 41.27 0.29 -60.55
N ASN A 713 41.76 0.54 -61.77
CA ASN A 713 40.97 0.98 -62.91
C ASN A 713 40.32 -0.17 -63.70
N CYS A 714 40.69 -1.42 -63.41
CA CYS A 714 40.11 -2.64 -63.94
C CYS A 714 39.99 -3.73 -62.84
N PRO A 715 39.20 -3.54 -61.76
CA PRO A 715 39.27 -4.35 -60.50
C PRO A 715 38.98 -5.85 -60.60
N ASP A 716 38.70 -6.36 -61.79
CA ASP A 716 38.43 -7.77 -62.09
C ASP A 716 39.44 -8.36 -63.11
N VAL A 717 40.46 -7.60 -63.52
CA VAL A 717 41.38 -7.94 -64.61
C VAL A 717 42.80 -7.45 -64.30
N PRO A 718 43.75 -8.37 -63.98
CA PRO A 718 45.09 -8.00 -63.55
C PRO A 718 45.83 -7.13 -64.56
N ASN A 719 46.27 -5.96 -64.14
CA ASN A 719 46.98 -4.98 -64.95
C ASN A 719 47.86 -4.07 -64.07
N PRO A 720 48.88 -4.59 -63.37
CA PRO A 720 49.65 -3.93 -62.31
C PRO A 720 50.43 -2.65 -62.70
N ASP A 721 50.44 -2.28 -63.99
CA ASP A 721 51.14 -1.11 -64.57
C ASP A 721 50.17 0.04 -64.97
N GLN A 722 48.95 0.05 -64.40
CA GLN A 722 47.80 0.89 -64.75
C GLN A 722 48.04 2.40 -64.99
#